data_AF-A0A3D5DJL3-F1
#
_entry.id   AF-A0A3D5DJL3-F1
#
_cell.length_a   1.000
_cell.length_b   1.000
_cell.length_c   1.000
_cell.angle_alpha   90.00
_cell.angle_beta   90.00
_cell.angle_gamma   90.00
#
_symmetry.space_group_name_H-M   'P 1'
#
loop_
_entity.id
_entity.type
_entity.pdbx_description
1 polymer ?
#
loop_
_entity_poly.entity_id
_entity_poly.type
_entity_poly.pdbx_seq_one_letter_code
_entity_poly.pdbx_strand_id
1 'polypeptide(L)'
;MTSASASPAASSAASPFAGAGICVIAGLSLPPGRKGPVFEQDTWDFGHVIGLPAYMKQRSRRLEFAGICNPAWRTTAKEYCAALLAPGHEHVRELPRAYRSPRTLQTCSLKLGELTRWLNWLTAHGVTSLGQVTDWHCEAYTAGRCEKHDSDGNVIGQQAATMARAAEVVIELAQYRELFSSDRYPSGLRPFGGRAGTTVAGLARTRDGENSTQPVPDDILRPVLAAALYLVRTLAPGIRSLQQEARDYTTVGPRTREKYRDPDYADIQAVLRRRVAEGRPLDRISPVKARERVSSGRLSQGDPLTEVSLDSLAREAGRGDFQWSWLGRLRPGILAAIEAVGVQEPYGRNAPVVTRADGNGQIPWTLPLPVHQISTLVRSLRTACIIVIAAVSGMRASEISELAAGCRRPVEEPVPGLARYRIASKVIKGQPLGGTDDEWVVTREVFDAVEAAERLTGNAEAGTLLFGRFTFNLMYQCFRSWVNGPAGQRLGLQQIPAGPLNPRMLRRTLAVELAYRPGGLLAAKIQLKHVSCATTEGYAARPGGAQSRLLAEVTREETRRNLEITMAEYQRHLQGIQPSGPGARDLIRLFQSVDGAITTESGTPPNVIPADQQVRTMLARRAAALHLGTANYCWFTDPSRALCLKLAGTPDADRPLLGMCDSARCPQATHHACHRPAWAASAENTKTFLGSLGRGQKTERARLEAELARSQRVLSEIDAAAGTAPHGEN
;
A
#
# COMPACT_ATOMS: atom_id res chain seq x y z
N MET A 1 67.73 -31.04 -30.70
CA MET A 1 66.94 -31.76 -29.68
C MET A 1 66.00 -30.75 -29.04
N THR A 2 64.75 -30.80 -29.48
CA THR A 2 63.66 -29.87 -29.19
C THR A 2 63.06 -30.19 -27.81
N SER A 3 63.08 -29.21 -26.90
CA SER A 3 62.38 -29.29 -25.62
C SER A 3 60.89 -29.04 -25.82
N ALA A 4 60.07 -30.08 -25.67
CA ALA A 4 58.63 -29.96 -25.66
C ALA A 4 58.16 -29.31 -24.35
N SER A 5 57.61 -28.10 -24.44
CA SER A 5 56.85 -27.47 -23.36
C SER A 5 55.48 -28.14 -23.27
N ALA A 6 55.21 -28.79 -22.15
CA ALA A 6 53.89 -29.30 -21.82
C ALA A 6 52.95 -28.12 -21.52
N SER A 7 51.95 -27.92 -22.38
CA SER A 7 50.78 -27.10 -22.06
C SER A 7 50.00 -27.72 -20.90
N PRO A 8 49.61 -26.97 -19.85
CA PRO A 8 48.69 -27.49 -18.86
C PRO A 8 47.29 -27.53 -19.49
N ALA A 9 46.80 -28.73 -19.79
CA ALA A 9 45.39 -28.94 -20.07
C ALA A 9 44.60 -28.51 -18.83
N ALA A 10 43.72 -27.52 -18.98
CA ALA A 10 42.82 -27.08 -17.93
C ALA A 10 41.86 -28.24 -17.58
N SER A 11 42.17 -28.97 -16.51
CA SER A 11 41.22 -29.88 -15.89
C SER A 11 39.99 -29.07 -15.46
N SER A 12 38.81 -29.36 -16.03
CA SER A 12 37.56 -28.76 -15.56
C SER A 12 37.34 -29.17 -14.11
N ALA A 13 37.68 -28.29 -13.17
CA ALA A 13 37.43 -28.55 -11.76
C ALA A 13 35.92 -28.80 -11.57
N ALA A 14 35.58 -29.83 -10.80
CA ALA A 14 34.19 -30.08 -10.42
C ALA A 14 33.64 -28.81 -9.75
N SER A 15 32.38 -28.48 -10.04
CA SER A 15 31.75 -27.30 -9.44
C SER A 15 31.81 -27.37 -7.90
N PRO A 16 32.02 -26.24 -7.20
CA PRO A 16 31.94 -26.19 -5.74
C PRO A 16 30.61 -26.68 -5.14
N PHE A 17 29.57 -26.82 -5.95
CA PHE A 17 28.24 -27.29 -5.56
C PHE A 17 27.87 -28.64 -6.15
N ALA A 18 28.82 -29.38 -6.74
CA ALA A 18 28.54 -30.68 -7.36
C ALA A 18 27.88 -31.65 -6.36
N GLY A 19 26.78 -32.27 -6.75
CA GLY A 19 25.96 -33.18 -5.94
C GLY A 19 25.13 -32.49 -4.85
N ALA A 20 25.20 -31.16 -4.70
CA ALA A 20 24.50 -30.45 -3.65
C ALA A 20 22.99 -30.40 -3.90
N GLY A 21 22.20 -30.73 -2.87
CA GLY A 21 20.77 -30.43 -2.84
C GLY A 21 20.54 -28.94 -2.61
N ILE A 22 19.98 -28.23 -3.59
CA ILE A 22 19.89 -26.76 -3.55
C ILE A 22 19.03 -26.27 -2.39
N CYS A 23 17.93 -26.95 -2.07
CA CYS A 23 17.13 -26.60 -0.89
C CYS A 23 17.92 -26.78 0.42
N VAL A 24 18.81 -27.77 0.51
CA VAL A 24 19.59 -28.04 1.72
C VAL A 24 20.60 -26.92 1.96
N ILE A 25 21.42 -26.59 0.95
CA ILE A 25 22.42 -25.53 1.08
C ILE A 25 21.80 -24.14 1.26
N ALA A 26 20.58 -23.93 0.75
CA ALA A 26 19.84 -22.69 0.90
C ALA A 26 18.98 -22.61 2.19
N GLY A 27 18.96 -23.67 3.01
CA GLY A 27 18.16 -23.72 4.23
C GLY A 27 16.64 -23.71 3.99
N LEU A 28 16.18 -24.23 2.85
CA LEU A 28 14.77 -24.27 2.47
C LEU A 28 14.10 -25.58 2.90
N SER A 29 12.97 -25.47 3.59
CA SER A 29 12.22 -26.62 4.09
C SER A 29 11.30 -27.22 3.02
N LEU A 30 11.22 -28.55 2.97
CA LEU A 30 10.37 -29.31 2.05
C LEU A 30 9.42 -30.24 2.85
N PRO A 31 8.25 -30.60 2.29
CA PRO A 31 7.37 -31.59 2.90
C PRO A 31 8.07 -32.96 3.04
N PRO A 32 7.68 -33.77 4.05
CA PRO A 32 8.22 -35.12 4.22
C PRO A 32 8.15 -35.94 2.92
N GLY A 33 9.24 -36.65 2.58
CA GLY A 33 9.33 -37.50 1.38
C GLY A 33 9.53 -36.76 0.05
N ARG A 34 9.50 -35.42 0.02
CA ARG A 34 9.82 -34.64 -1.18
C ARG A 34 11.32 -34.36 -1.28
N LYS A 35 11.89 -34.60 -2.46
CA LYS A 35 13.27 -34.20 -2.79
C LYS A 35 13.25 -32.85 -3.50
N GLY A 36 14.18 -31.98 -3.13
CA GLY A 36 14.42 -30.69 -3.81
C GLY A 36 15.27 -30.86 -5.07
N PRO A 37 15.50 -29.77 -5.82
CA PRO A 37 16.39 -29.79 -6.96
C PRO A 37 17.84 -30.00 -6.54
N VAL A 38 18.60 -30.70 -7.39
CA VAL A 38 20.04 -30.90 -7.24
C VAL A 38 20.78 -30.02 -8.26
N PHE A 39 22.01 -29.65 -7.94
CA PHE A 39 22.80 -28.68 -8.70
C PHE A 39 22.88 -28.99 -10.20
N GLU A 40 23.05 -30.26 -10.58
CA GLU A 40 23.26 -30.71 -11.96
C GLU A 40 22.04 -30.45 -12.86
N GLN A 41 20.84 -30.33 -12.30
CA GLN A 41 19.62 -30.14 -13.07
C GLN A 41 19.60 -28.77 -13.78
N ASP A 42 19.14 -28.74 -15.03
CA ASP A 42 18.92 -27.49 -15.80
C ASP A 42 17.64 -26.75 -15.41
N THR A 43 16.86 -27.35 -14.51
CA THR A 43 15.64 -26.81 -13.94
C THR A 43 15.67 -27.00 -12.44
N TRP A 44 15.62 -25.91 -11.67
CA TRP A 44 15.41 -25.98 -10.23
C TRP A 44 13.99 -25.56 -9.90
N ASP A 45 13.15 -26.52 -9.51
CA ASP A 45 11.76 -26.30 -9.11
C ASP A 45 11.64 -26.24 -7.57
N PHE A 46 11.20 -25.08 -7.07
CA PHE A 46 10.96 -24.81 -5.67
C PHE A 46 9.47 -24.82 -5.32
N GLY A 47 8.58 -25.24 -6.23
CA GLY A 47 7.13 -25.16 -6.07
C GLY A 47 6.56 -25.85 -4.83
N HIS A 48 7.28 -26.82 -4.28
CA HIS A 48 6.92 -27.55 -3.06
C HIS A 48 7.58 -27.03 -1.78
N VAL A 49 8.42 -25.98 -1.86
CA VAL A 49 9.05 -25.40 -0.67
C VAL A 49 7.98 -24.88 0.29
N ILE A 50 8.11 -25.22 1.57
CA ILE A 50 7.21 -24.78 2.62
C ILE A 50 7.44 -23.28 2.87
N GLY A 51 6.35 -22.54 3.06
CA GLY A 51 6.43 -21.11 3.37
C GLY A 51 6.72 -20.23 2.15
N LEU A 52 6.44 -20.66 0.93
CA LEU A 52 6.51 -19.75 -0.22
C LEU A 52 5.50 -18.59 -0.05
N PRO A 53 5.93 -17.33 -0.19
CA PRO A 53 5.03 -16.18 -0.03
C PRO A 53 3.87 -16.20 -1.04
N ALA A 54 2.67 -15.84 -0.59
CA ALA A 54 1.45 -15.76 -1.36
C ALA A 54 1.54 -14.80 -2.56
N TYR A 55 2.35 -13.74 -2.45
CA TYR A 55 2.56 -12.79 -3.55
C TYR A 55 3.53 -13.31 -4.63
N MET A 56 4.27 -14.39 -4.38
CA MET A 56 5.30 -14.90 -5.28
C MET A 56 4.68 -15.54 -6.54
N LYS A 57 5.12 -15.08 -7.72
CA LYS A 57 4.67 -15.64 -9.00
C LYS A 57 5.17 -17.07 -9.17
N GLN A 58 4.36 -17.95 -9.77
CA GLN A 58 4.74 -19.34 -10.06
C GLN A 58 6.04 -19.43 -10.87
N ARG A 59 6.21 -18.60 -11.90
CA ARG A 59 7.46 -18.52 -12.68
C ARG A 59 8.70 -18.16 -11.86
N SER A 60 8.54 -17.53 -10.69
CA SER A 60 9.63 -17.17 -9.79
C SER A 60 9.94 -18.26 -8.77
N ARG A 61 9.16 -19.34 -8.76
CA ARG A 61 9.42 -20.57 -8.00
C ARG A 61 10.25 -21.57 -8.79
N ARG A 62 10.60 -21.27 -10.04
CA ARG A 62 11.37 -22.14 -10.92
C ARG A 62 12.52 -21.35 -11.53
N LEU A 63 13.73 -21.90 -11.47
CA LEU A 63 14.91 -21.35 -12.13
C LEU A 63 15.25 -22.25 -13.32
N GLU A 64 15.26 -21.66 -14.52
CA GLU A 64 15.43 -22.37 -15.79
C GLU A 64 16.75 -21.95 -16.43
N PHE A 65 17.69 -22.89 -16.53
CA PHE A 65 19.03 -22.65 -17.07
C PHE A 65 19.16 -23.05 -18.54
N ALA A 66 18.27 -23.94 -19.03
CA ALA A 66 18.27 -24.42 -20.41
C ALA A 66 18.15 -23.30 -21.47
N GLY A 67 17.62 -22.13 -21.08
CA GLY A 67 17.53 -20.96 -21.95
C GLY A 67 18.88 -20.31 -22.29
N ILE A 68 19.98 -20.68 -21.63
CA ILE A 68 21.34 -20.21 -21.95
C ILE A 68 21.91 -21.10 -23.06
N CYS A 69 22.33 -20.50 -24.18
CA CYS A 69 22.79 -21.24 -25.36
C CYS A 69 24.07 -22.04 -25.07
N ASN A 70 25.07 -21.43 -24.43
CA ASN A 70 26.35 -22.05 -24.12
C ASN A 70 26.26 -22.97 -22.88
N PRO A 71 26.53 -24.28 -22.99
CA PRO A 71 26.48 -25.21 -21.85
C PRO A 71 27.44 -24.87 -20.71
N ALA A 72 28.65 -24.37 -20.99
CA ALA A 72 29.60 -23.98 -19.95
C ALA A 72 29.05 -22.82 -19.10
N TRP A 73 28.35 -21.89 -19.75
CA TRP A 73 27.75 -20.73 -19.07
C TRP A 73 26.47 -21.08 -18.32
N ARG A 74 25.83 -22.22 -18.62
CA ARG A 74 24.75 -22.78 -17.76
C ARG A 74 25.30 -23.13 -16.39
N THR A 75 26.47 -23.80 -16.33
CA THR A 75 27.13 -24.13 -15.07
C THR A 75 27.50 -22.86 -14.30
N THR A 76 28.14 -21.88 -14.95
CA THR A 76 28.43 -20.56 -14.35
C THR A 76 27.18 -19.90 -13.76
N ALA A 77 26.06 -19.93 -14.50
CA ALA A 77 24.79 -19.36 -14.03
C ALA A 77 24.19 -20.12 -12.83
N LYS A 78 24.32 -21.45 -12.80
CA LYS A 78 23.93 -22.30 -11.65
C LYS A 78 24.77 -21.96 -10.43
N GLU A 79 26.10 -21.89 -10.56
CA GLU A 79 27.03 -21.54 -9.46
C GLU A 79 26.70 -20.17 -8.87
N TYR A 80 26.45 -19.18 -9.75
CA TYR A 80 26.03 -17.86 -9.34
C TYR A 80 24.69 -17.90 -8.58
N CYS A 81 23.67 -18.59 -9.10
CA CYS A 81 22.38 -18.69 -8.42
C CYS A 81 22.47 -19.45 -7.08
N ALA A 82 23.27 -20.51 -7.00
CA ALA A 82 23.55 -21.23 -5.76
C ALA A 82 24.20 -20.31 -4.72
N ALA A 83 25.17 -19.49 -5.12
CA ALA A 83 25.81 -18.52 -4.23
C ALA A 83 24.87 -17.44 -3.72
N LEU A 84 23.92 -16.98 -4.55
CA LEU A 84 22.89 -16.03 -4.13
C LEU A 84 21.93 -16.61 -3.09
N LEU A 85 21.62 -17.90 -3.18
CA LEU A 85 20.74 -18.62 -2.26
C LEU A 85 21.46 -19.03 -0.97
N ALA A 86 22.74 -19.42 -1.08
CA ALA A 86 23.55 -19.97 0.01
C ALA A 86 24.83 -19.14 0.27
N PRO A 87 24.72 -17.87 0.70
CA PRO A 87 25.90 -17.03 0.97
C PRO A 87 26.76 -17.51 2.15
N GLY A 88 26.23 -18.41 2.98
CA GLY A 88 26.95 -19.07 4.07
C GLY A 88 27.77 -20.30 3.66
N HIS A 89 27.69 -20.72 2.39
CA HIS A 89 28.50 -21.82 1.87
C HIS A 89 29.99 -21.47 1.92
N GLU A 90 30.85 -22.44 2.23
CA GLU A 90 32.29 -22.22 2.48
C GLU A 90 32.97 -21.44 1.35
N HIS A 91 32.82 -21.92 0.11
CA HIS A 91 33.37 -21.27 -1.09
C HIS A 91 32.79 -19.89 -1.41
N VAL A 92 31.59 -19.55 -0.90
CA VAL A 92 30.96 -18.25 -1.14
C VAL A 92 31.38 -17.24 -0.06
N ARG A 93 31.62 -17.70 1.16
CA ARG A 93 32.07 -16.86 2.28
C ARG A 93 33.43 -16.24 2.03
N GLU A 94 34.31 -16.94 1.33
CA GLU A 94 35.65 -16.48 0.98
C GLU A 94 35.63 -15.34 -0.06
N LEU A 95 34.56 -15.21 -0.84
CA LEU A 95 34.42 -14.15 -1.84
C LEU A 95 34.19 -12.80 -1.15
N PRO A 96 35.09 -11.80 -1.29
CA PRO A 96 35.00 -10.54 -0.53
C PRO A 96 33.76 -9.71 -0.85
N ARG A 97 33.27 -9.80 -2.10
CA ARG A 97 32.17 -8.99 -2.62
C ARG A 97 30.84 -9.76 -2.74
N ALA A 98 30.81 -11.04 -2.34
CA ALA A 98 29.58 -11.80 -2.34
C ALA A 98 28.60 -11.28 -1.28
N TYR A 99 27.31 -11.50 -1.54
CA TYR A 99 26.27 -11.14 -0.58
C TYR A 99 26.43 -11.94 0.72
N ARG A 100 26.10 -11.32 1.86
CA ARG A 100 26.14 -11.97 3.18
C ARG A 100 24.78 -12.42 3.69
N SER A 101 23.71 -12.02 3.01
CA SER A 101 22.34 -12.41 3.34
C SER A 101 21.71 -13.11 2.14
N PRO A 102 21.00 -14.23 2.35
CA PRO A 102 20.37 -14.97 1.26
C PRO A 102 19.46 -14.08 0.42
N ARG A 103 19.51 -14.26 -0.90
CA ARG A 103 18.60 -13.59 -1.83
C ARG A 103 17.34 -14.41 -2.01
N THR A 104 16.21 -13.73 -2.15
CA THR A 104 14.93 -14.41 -2.35
C THR A 104 14.91 -15.16 -3.68
N LEU A 105 14.10 -16.23 -3.79
CA LEU A 105 13.88 -16.95 -5.05
C LEU A 105 13.44 -16.00 -6.18
N GLN A 106 12.64 -14.99 -5.86
CA GLN A 106 12.23 -13.96 -6.83
C GLN A 106 13.42 -13.13 -7.31
N THR A 107 14.33 -12.74 -6.44
CA THR A 107 15.56 -12.02 -6.81
C THR A 107 16.45 -12.89 -7.69
N CYS A 108 16.62 -14.17 -7.35
CA CYS A 108 17.40 -15.13 -8.14
C CYS A 108 16.78 -15.32 -9.54
N SER A 109 15.46 -15.49 -9.63
CA SER A 109 14.72 -15.58 -10.90
C SER A 109 14.88 -14.33 -11.77
N LEU A 110 14.85 -13.13 -11.17
CA LEU A 110 15.07 -11.88 -11.90
C LEU A 110 16.52 -11.74 -12.39
N LYS A 111 17.50 -12.10 -11.55
CA LYS A 111 18.93 -12.05 -11.90
C LYS A 111 19.28 -13.07 -12.97
N LEU A 112 18.75 -14.29 -12.86
CA LEU A 112 18.89 -15.32 -13.89
C LEU A 112 18.31 -14.84 -15.23
N GLY A 113 17.13 -14.22 -15.23
CA GLY A 113 16.53 -13.71 -16.47
C GLY A 113 17.37 -12.65 -17.19
N GLU A 114 18.06 -11.75 -16.46
CA GLU A 114 18.99 -10.80 -17.08
C GLU A 114 20.33 -11.48 -17.43
N LEU A 115 20.80 -12.42 -16.62
CA LEU A 115 22.02 -13.20 -16.90
C LEU A 115 21.88 -14.01 -18.18
N THR A 116 20.74 -14.69 -18.40
CA THR A 116 20.44 -15.41 -19.64
C THR A 116 20.48 -14.48 -20.85
N ARG A 117 19.94 -13.26 -20.74
CA ARG A 117 19.99 -12.28 -21.84
C ARG A 117 21.41 -11.83 -22.14
N TRP A 118 22.19 -11.53 -21.11
CA TRP A 118 23.58 -11.14 -21.26
C TRP A 118 24.41 -12.24 -21.92
N LEU A 119 24.33 -13.46 -21.41
CA LEU A 119 25.07 -14.60 -21.93
C LEU A 119 24.65 -14.92 -23.37
N ASN A 120 23.35 -14.93 -23.69
CA ASN A 120 22.92 -15.17 -25.07
C ASN A 120 23.28 -14.02 -26.01
N TRP A 121 23.32 -12.78 -25.52
CA TRP A 121 23.81 -11.64 -26.30
C TRP A 121 25.30 -11.81 -26.64
N LEU A 122 26.12 -12.24 -25.69
CA LEU A 122 27.54 -12.57 -25.94
C LEU A 122 27.68 -13.66 -27.02
N THR A 123 26.89 -14.75 -26.91
CA THR A 123 26.89 -15.81 -27.92
C THR A 123 26.51 -15.26 -29.31
N ALA A 124 25.50 -14.40 -29.40
CA ALA A 124 25.08 -13.78 -30.66
C ALA A 124 26.14 -12.85 -31.26
N HIS A 125 27.05 -12.32 -30.44
CA HIS A 125 28.16 -11.45 -30.87
C HIS A 125 29.48 -12.24 -31.05
N GLY A 126 29.41 -13.57 -31.16
CA GLY A 126 30.56 -14.41 -31.47
C GLY A 126 31.51 -14.67 -30.29
N VAL A 127 31.15 -14.24 -29.07
CA VAL A 127 31.94 -14.52 -27.87
C VAL A 127 31.74 -15.98 -27.47
N THR A 128 32.85 -16.72 -27.37
CA THR A 128 32.86 -18.17 -27.10
C THR A 128 33.33 -18.50 -25.68
N SER A 129 34.05 -17.58 -25.02
CA SER A 129 34.45 -17.67 -23.61
C SER A 129 34.28 -16.33 -22.90
N LEU A 130 33.91 -16.37 -21.62
CA LEU A 130 33.85 -15.20 -20.74
C LEU A 130 35.22 -14.50 -20.62
N GLY A 131 36.33 -15.22 -20.85
CA GLY A 131 37.68 -14.65 -20.93
C GLY A 131 37.89 -13.66 -22.08
N GLN A 132 37.01 -13.63 -23.08
CA GLN A 132 37.07 -12.69 -24.22
C GLN A 132 36.28 -11.41 -23.96
N VAL A 133 35.54 -11.33 -22.85
CA VAL A 133 34.69 -10.17 -22.55
C VAL A 133 35.55 -8.96 -22.21
N THR A 134 35.22 -7.84 -22.83
CA THR A 134 35.89 -6.54 -22.68
C THR A 134 34.90 -5.48 -22.20
N ASP A 135 35.40 -4.31 -21.83
CA ASP A 135 34.55 -3.17 -21.45
C ASP A 135 33.60 -2.76 -22.59
N TRP A 136 34.05 -2.88 -23.85
CA TRP A 136 33.20 -2.63 -25.02
C TRP A 136 31.93 -3.50 -25.01
N HIS A 137 32.06 -4.80 -24.72
CA HIS A 137 30.91 -5.71 -24.65
C HIS A 137 29.94 -5.29 -23.54
N CYS A 138 30.48 -4.89 -22.38
CA CYS A 138 29.69 -4.43 -21.24
C CYS A 138 28.88 -3.18 -21.60
N GLU A 139 29.53 -2.18 -22.21
CA GLU A 139 28.92 -0.93 -22.63
C GLU A 139 27.88 -1.15 -23.73
N ALA A 140 28.25 -1.87 -24.81
CA ALA A 140 27.38 -2.16 -25.94
C ALA A 140 26.09 -2.88 -25.53
N TYR A 141 26.18 -3.91 -24.66
CA TYR A 141 25.00 -4.61 -24.18
C TYR A 141 24.07 -3.69 -23.37
N THR A 142 24.61 -2.90 -22.45
CA THR A 142 23.76 -2.01 -21.63
C THR A 142 23.13 -0.88 -22.42
N ALA A 143 23.83 -0.36 -23.44
CA ALA A 143 23.30 0.62 -24.38
C ALA A 143 22.11 0.05 -25.16
N GLY A 144 22.27 -1.12 -25.80
CA GLY A 144 21.16 -1.75 -26.52
C GLY A 144 20.01 -2.19 -25.60
N ARG A 145 20.34 -2.64 -24.38
CA ARG A 145 19.33 -3.11 -23.41
C ARG A 145 18.47 -1.98 -22.83
N CYS A 146 18.97 -0.73 -22.84
CA CYS A 146 18.24 0.42 -22.32
C CYS A 146 17.17 0.91 -23.30
N GLU A 147 17.22 0.53 -24.58
CA GLU A 147 16.25 0.93 -25.59
C GLU A 147 14.86 0.32 -25.31
N LYS A 148 13.84 1.16 -25.42
CA LYS A 148 12.43 0.79 -25.43
C LYS A 148 12.00 0.76 -26.89
N HIS A 149 11.47 -0.36 -27.35
CA HIS A 149 10.99 -0.49 -28.73
C HIS A 149 9.46 -0.43 -28.77
N ASP A 150 8.88 0.10 -29.86
CA ASP A 150 7.46 -0.06 -30.17
C ASP A 150 7.16 -1.46 -30.76
N SER A 151 5.90 -1.69 -31.16
CA SER A 151 5.48 -2.93 -31.80
C SER A 151 6.15 -3.18 -33.16
N ASP A 152 6.70 -2.15 -33.79
CA ASP A 152 7.34 -2.19 -35.12
C ASP A 152 8.88 -2.26 -35.01
N GLY A 153 9.42 -2.30 -33.79
CA GLY A 153 10.85 -2.43 -33.51
C GLY A 153 11.62 -1.11 -33.46
N ASN A 154 10.95 0.04 -33.52
CA ASN A 154 11.61 1.35 -33.46
C ASN A 154 11.88 1.78 -32.02
N VAL A 155 13.01 2.45 -31.79
CA VAL A 155 13.38 2.96 -30.47
C VAL A 155 12.51 4.17 -30.08
N ILE A 156 11.63 3.98 -29.11
CA ILE A 156 10.68 4.98 -28.57
C ILE A 156 11.12 5.58 -27.22
N GLY A 157 12.33 5.27 -26.75
CA GLY A 157 12.92 5.90 -25.56
C GLY A 157 13.91 4.99 -24.83
N GLN A 158 14.39 5.45 -23.67
CA GLN A 158 15.34 4.71 -22.84
C GLN A 158 14.75 4.33 -21.47
N GLN A 159 15.20 3.19 -20.90
CA GLN A 159 14.77 2.66 -19.62
C GLN A 159 15.95 2.55 -18.64
N ALA A 160 16.25 3.65 -17.93
CA ALA A 160 17.36 3.72 -16.98
C ALA A 160 17.30 2.63 -15.89
N ALA A 161 16.12 2.32 -15.33
CA ALA A 161 15.98 1.25 -14.33
C ALA A 161 16.33 -0.15 -14.89
N THR A 162 16.04 -0.38 -16.17
CA THR A 162 16.35 -1.63 -16.85
C THR A 162 17.84 -1.72 -17.14
N MET A 163 18.46 -0.62 -17.58
CA MET A 163 19.91 -0.50 -17.77
C MET A 163 20.67 -0.77 -16.46
N ALA A 164 20.21 -0.19 -15.35
CA ALA A 164 20.84 -0.38 -14.05
C ALA A 164 20.87 -1.85 -13.63
N ARG A 165 19.77 -2.58 -13.84
CA ARG A 165 19.68 -4.00 -13.50
C ARG A 165 20.54 -4.88 -14.41
N ALA A 166 20.61 -4.53 -15.70
CA ALA A 166 21.47 -5.22 -16.66
C ALA A 166 22.95 -5.04 -16.29
N ALA A 167 23.37 -3.80 -16.03
CA ALA A 167 24.73 -3.48 -15.58
C ALA A 167 25.07 -4.19 -14.26
N GLU A 168 24.14 -4.22 -13.29
CA GLU A 168 24.35 -4.87 -11.99
C GLU A 168 24.66 -6.37 -12.13
N VAL A 169 23.98 -7.10 -13.02
CA VAL A 169 24.27 -8.52 -13.24
C VAL A 169 25.64 -8.74 -13.88
N VAL A 170 26.02 -7.89 -14.85
CA VAL A 170 27.36 -7.95 -15.47
C VAL A 170 28.45 -7.68 -14.44
N ILE A 171 28.26 -6.66 -13.59
CA ILE A 171 29.18 -6.31 -12.50
C ILE A 171 29.28 -7.46 -11.49
N GLU A 172 28.14 -8.04 -11.08
CA GLU A 172 28.14 -9.13 -10.11
C GLU A 172 28.82 -10.38 -10.66
N LEU A 173 28.67 -10.74 -11.95
CA LEU A 173 29.38 -11.88 -12.51
C LEU A 173 30.91 -11.72 -12.35
N ALA A 174 31.44 -10.50 -12.46
CA ALA A 174 32.85 -10.21 -12.17
C ALA A 174 33.23 -10.34 -10.68
N GLN A 175 32.28 -10.13 -9.76
CA GLN A 175 32.50 -10.23 -8.31
C GLN A 175 32.53 -11.69 -7.82
N TYR A 176 31.83 -12.60 -8.50
CA TYR A 176 31.79 -14.02 -8.18
C TYR A 176 32.75 -14.86 -9.04
N ARG A 177 33.59 -14.24 -9.88
CA ARG A 177 34.45 -14.94 -10.86
C ARG A 177 35.34 -16.05 -10.29
N GLU A 178 35.81 -15.90 -9.05
CA GLU A 178 36.70 -16.87 -8.40
C GLU A 178 35.95 -18.14 -7.99
N LEU A 179 34.61 -18.10 -7.96
CA LEU A 179 33.74 -19.24 -7.68
C LEU A 179 33.58 -20.16 -8.89
N PHE A 180 33.68 -19.61 -10.11
CA PHE A 180 33.20 -20.31 -11.30
C PHE A 180 34.20 -21.35 -11.79
N SER A 181 33.72 -22.57 -11.99
CA SER A 181 34.57 -23.70 -12.37
C SER A 181 34.68 -23.92 -13.88
N SER A 182 33.65 -23.51 -14.64
CA SER A 182 33.56 -23.77 -16.08
C SER A 182 34.13 -22.64 -16.94
N ASP A 183 33.77 -21.39 -16.65
CA ASP A 183 34.23 -20.21 -17.40
C ASP A 183 34.07 -18.94 -16.54
N ARG A 184 34.94 -17.95 -16.76
CA ARG A 184 35.00 -16.72 -15.95
C ARG A 184 35.58 -15.55 -16.72
N TYR A 185 35.27 -14.34 -16.27
CA TYR A 185 35.87 -13.12 -16.81
C TYR A 185 37.38 -13.02 -16.55
N PRO A 186 38.13 -12.23 -17.35
CA PRO A 186 39.52 -11.90 -17.08
C PRO A 186 39.69 -11.26 -15.69
N SER A 187 40.79 -11.59 -15.01
CA SER A 187 41.10 -11.07 -13.66
C SER A 187 41.18 -9.54 -13.60
N GLY A 188 41.55 -8.89 -14.70
CA GLY A 188 41.64 -7.43 -14.83
C GLY A 188 40.33 -6.74 -15.21
N LEU A 189 39.30 -7.47 -15.67
CA LEU A 189 38.06 -6.84 -16.15
C LEU A 189 37.28 -6.22 -14.97
N ARG A 190 37.00 -4.93 -15.08
CA ARG A 190 36.15 -4.19 -14.15
C ARG A 190 35.02 -3.55 -14.93
N PRO A 191 33.88 -4.26 -15.13
CA PRO A 191 32.79 -3.75 -15.94
C PRO A 191 32.42 -2.31 -15.56
N PHE A 192 32.33 -1.44 -16.57
CA PHE A 192 32.00 -0.01 -16.42
C PHE A 192 32.97 0.78 -15.53
N GLY A 193 34.24 0.36 -15.43
CA GLY A 193 35.22 0.96 -14.54
C GLY A 193 34.92 0.74 -13.05
N GLY A 194 34.09 -0.27 -12.71
CA GLY A 194 33.66 -0.55 -11.34
C GLY A 194 32.55 0.37 -10.80
N ARG A 195 31.95 1.20 -11.66
CA ARG A 195 30.77 2.01 -11.30
C ARG A 195 29.59 1.10 -10.95
N ALA A 196 28.75 1.50 -9.99
CA ALA A 196 27.53 0.79 -9.67
C ALA A 196 26.52 0.89 -10.83
N GLY A 197 25.69 -0.14 -11.03
CA GLY A 197 24.70 -0.15 -12.12
C GLY A 197 23.77 1.06 -12.16
N THR A 198 23.39 1.61 -10.99
CA THR A 198 22.61 2.86 -10.91
C THR A 198 23.36 4.06 -11.49
N THR A 199 24.67 4.17 -11.20
CA THR A 199 25.52 5.22 -11.73
C THR A 199 25.73 5.05 -13.24
N VAL A 200 25.88 3.81 -13.71
CA VAL A 200 25.95 3.49 -15.15
C VAL A 200 24.69 3.94 -15.88
N ALA A 201 23.52 3.78 -15.26
CA ALA A 201 22.25 4.20 -15.83
C ALA A 201 21.91 5.69 -15.66
N GLY A 202 22.84 6.51 -15.14
CA GLY A 202 22.57 7.93 -14.87
C GLY A 202 21.52 8.16 -13.77
N LEU A 203 21.15 7.13 -13.02
CA LEU A 203 20.25 7.25 -11.88
C LEU A 203 21.04 7.86 -10.72
N ALA A 204 20.82 9.13 -10.45
CA ALA A 204 21.32 9.76 -9.24
C ALA A 204 20.80 8.95 -8.03
N ARG A 205 21.72 8.42 -7.21
CA ARG A 205 21.37 8.22 -5.80
C ARG A 205 21.03 9.62 -5.31
N THR A 206 19.81 9.86 -4.84
CA THR A 206 19.53 11.05 -4.03
C THR A 206 20.63 11.09 -2.98
N ARG A 207 21.48 12.11 -3.04
CA ARG A 207 22.74 12.20 -2.26
C ARG A 207 22.46 12.12 -0.75
N ASP A 208 21.20 12.32 -0.37
CA ASP A 208 20.69 12.37 1.00
C ASP A 208 19.86 11.15 1.45
N GLY A 209 19.71 10.12 0.61
CA GLY A 209 18.87 8.94 0.95
C GLY A 209 17.37 9.23 0.95
N GLU A 210 16.95 10.33 0.32
CA GLU A 210 15.56 10.76 0.25
C GLU A 210 14.71 9.75 -0.52
N ASN A 211 13.55 9.40 0.04
CA ASN A 211 12.62 8.42 -0.52
C ASN A 211 11.94 8.98 -1.79
N SER A 212 12.22 8.38 -2.94
CA SER A 212 11.66 8.80 -4.24
C SER A 212 10.17 8.55 -4.42
N THR A 213 9.53 7.81 -3.51
CA THR A 213 8.07 7.61 -3.55
C THR A 213 7.38 8.84 -2.97
N GLN A 214 6.71 9.61 -3.82
CA GLN A 214 5.92 10.76 -3.38
C GLN A 214 4.67 10.32 -2.59
N PRO A 215 4.24 11.09 -1.57
CA PRO A 215 2.93 10.93 -0.96
C PRO A 215 1.81 11.03 -2.00
N VAL A 216 0.67 10.40 -1.72
CA VAL A 216 -0.56 10.58 -2.50
C VAL A 216 -1.08 12.01 -2.33
N PRO A 217 -1.35 12.74 -3.42
CA PRO A 217 -2.04 14.03 -3.38
C PRO A 217 -3.41 13.94 -2.70
N ASP A 218 -3.77 14.97 -1.93
CA ASP A 218 -4.95 14.98 -1.07
C ASP A 218 -6.27 14.98 -1.87
N ASP A 219 -6.28 15.61 -3.05
CA ASP A 219 -7.37 15.59 -4.03
C ASP A 219 -7.69 14.20 -4.59
N ILE A 220 -6.70 13.28 -4.57
CA ILE A 220 -6.90 11.87 -4.90
C ILE A 220 -7.22 11.07 -3.63
N LEU A 221 -6.47 11.27 -2.54
CA LEU A 221 -6.57 10.45 -1.34
C LEU A 221 -7.95 10.53 -0.69
N ARG A 222 -8.50 11.74 -0.52
CA ARG A 222 -9.80 11.97 0.13
C ARG A 222 -10.94 11.22 -0.56
N PRO A 223 -11.26 11.44 -1.86
CA PRO A 223 -12.37 10.76 -2.50
C PRO A 223 -12.16 9.24 -2.59
N VAL A 224 -10.93 8.78 -2.77
CA VAL A 224 -10.61 7.34 -2.78
C VAL A 224 -10.90 6.70 -1.44
N LEU A 225 -10.41 7.28 -0.35
CA LEU A 225 -10.59 6.72 0.99
C LEU A 225 -12.05 6.82 1.45
N ALA A 226 -12.73 7.93 1.15
CA ALA A 226 -14.15 8.09 1.42
C ALA A 226 -15.00 7.04 0.70
N ALA A 227 -14.78 6.83 -0.60
CA ALA A 227 -15.49 5.81 -1.36
C ALA A 227 -15.18 4.38 -0.86
N ALA A 228 -13.91 4.10 -0.55
CA ALA A 228 -13.52 2.79 -0.03
C ALA A 228 -14.16 2.48 1.33
N LEU A 229 -14.16 3.46 2.25
CA LEU A 229 -14.81 3.34 3.55
C LEU A 229 -16.33 3.18 3.43
N TYR A 230 -16.97 3.92 2.52
CA TYR A 230 -18.41 3.78 2.26
C TYR A 230 -18.76 2.37 1.75
N LEU A 231 -17.94 1.80 0.85
CA LEU A 231 -18.14 0.43 0.38
C LEU A 231 -18.02 -0.58 1.52
N VAL A 232 -16.98 -0.46 2.35
CA VAL A 232 -16.73 -1.38 3.46
C VAL A 232 -17.82 -1.30 4.53
N ARG A 233 -18.17 -0.08 4.96
CA ARG A 233 -19.09 0.12 6.09
C ARG A 233 -20.56 -0.01 5.70
N THR A 234 -20.94 0.45 4.50
CA THR A 234 -22.34 0.56 4.10
C THR A 234 -22.76 -0.52 3.11
N LEU A 235 -21.94 -0.79 2.08
CA LEU A 235 -22.35 -1.65 0.96
C LEU A 235 -21.94 -3.12 1.12
N ALA A 236 -20.97 -3.43 1.98
CA ALA A 236 -20.45 -4.78 2.12
C ALA A 236 -21.51 -5.86 2.42
N PRO A 237 -22.49 -5.64 3.33
CA PRO A 237 -23.55 -6.61 3.58
C PRO A 237 -24.39 -6.89 2.34
N GLY A 238 -24.78 -5.84 1.60
CA GLY A 238 -25.58 -5.95 0.38
C GLY A 238 -24.84 -6.69 -0.74
N ILE A 239 -23.57 -6.33 -0.97
CA ILE A 239 -22.73 -6.99 -2.00
C ILE A 239 -22.55 -8.48 -1.69
N ARG A 240 -22.34 -8.84 -0.42
CA ARG A 240 -22.28 -10.24 0.01
C ARG A 240 -23.60 -10.97 -0.26
N SER A 241 -24.73 -10.35 0.09
CA SER A 241 -26.05 -10.94 -0.15
C SER A 241 -26.26 -11.25 -1.63
N LEU A 242 -25.92 -10.33 -2.54
CA LEU A 242 -26.01 -10.56 -3.98
C LEU A 242 -25.04 -11.66 -4.47
N GLN A 243 -23.83 -11.69 -3.92
CA GLN A 243 -22.87 -12.73 -4.27
C GLN A 243 -23.40 -14.12 -3.88
N GLN A 244 -24.03 -14.23 -2.71
CA GLN A 244 -24.65 -15.47 -2.27
C GLN A 244 -25.86 -15.83 -3.14
N GLU A 245 -26.76 -14.87 -3.40
CA GLU A 245 -27.92 -15.06 -4.29
C GLU A 245 -27.50 -15.58 -5.67
N ALA A 246 -26.45 -15.03 -6.27
CA ALA A 246 -25.93 -15.48 -7.56
C ALA A 246 -25.28 -16.88 -7.51
N ARG A 247 -24.61 -17.22 -6.40
CA ARG A 247 -24.06 -18.57 -6.16
C ARG A 247 -25.16 -19.60 -5.97
N ASP A 248 -26.17 -19.28 -5.17
CA ASP A 248 -27.31 -20.15 -4.95
C ASP A 248 -28.06 -20.40 -6.27
N TYR A 249 -28.24 -19.35 -7.07
CA TYR A 249 -28.84 -19.45 -8.40
C TYR A 249 -28.06 -20.38 -9.36
N THR A 250 -26.72 -20.43 -9.27
CA THR A 250 -25.87 -21.30 -10.09
C THR A 250 -25.71 -22.73 -9.53
N THR A 251 -25.87 -22.91 -8.22
CA THR A 251 -25.73 -24.22 -7.55
C THR A 251 -26.97 -25.09 -7.74
N VAL A 252 -28.11 -24.50 -8.09
CA VAL A 252 -29.33 -25.23 -8.48
C VAL A 252 -29.16 -25.82 -9.90
N GLY A 253 -28.57 -27.01 -10.01
CA GLY A 253 -28.68 -27.90 -11.18
C GLY A 253 -27.95 -29.24 -11.00
N PRO A 254 -28.51 -30.42 -11.41
CA PRO A 254 -29.75 -30.66 -12.15
C PRO A 254 -30.91 -31.17 -11.27
N ARG A 255 -32.14 -30.78 -11.59
CA ARG A 255 -33.36 -31.43 -11.08
C ARG A 255 -33.78 -32.54 -12.06
N THR A 256 -33.79 -33.77 -11.55
CA THR A 256 -34.22 -35.07 -12.16
C THR A 256 -34.37 -35.14 -13.68
N ARG A 257 -33.54 -35.98 -14.33
CA ARG A 257 -33.61 -36.34 -15.78
C ARG A 257 -35.02 -36.74 -16.25
N GLU A 258 -35.88 -37.22 -15.35
CA GLU A 258 -37.29 -37.57 -15.63
C GLU A 258 -38.11 -36.38 -16.13
N LYS A 259 -37.92 -35.18 -15.56
CA LYS A 259 -38.66 -33.96 -15.97
C LYS A 259 -38.19 -33.37 -17.31
N TYR A 260 -37.12 -33.87 -17.91
CA TYR A 260 -36.71 -33.47 -19.26
C TYR A 260 -37.49 -34.20 -20.36
N ARG A 261 -38.12 -35.33 -20.03
CA ARG A 261 -38.91 -36.15 -20.96
C ARG A 261 -40.41 -35.89 -20.87
N ASP A 262 -40.85 -35.09 -19.90
CA ASP A 262 -42.25 -34.75 -19.69
C ASP A 262 -42.71 -33.68 -20.71
N PRO A 263 -43.69 -33.97 -21.59
CA PRO A 263 -44.26 -33.00 -22.52
C PRO A 263 -45.18 -31.99 -21.84
N ASP A 264 -45.53 -32.18 -20.56
CA ASP A 264 -46.33 -31.24 -19.79
C ASP A 264 -45.50 -30.01 -19.35
N TYR A 265 -46.11 -28.84 -19.44
CA TYR A 265 -45.54 -27.50 -19.17
C TYR A 265 -46.40 -26.70 -18.17
N ALA A 266 -47.33 -27.36 -17.46
CA ALA A 266 -48.21 -26.76 -16.47
C ALA A 266 -47.45 -26.09 -15.30
N ASP A 267 -46.27 -26.61 -14.95
CA ASP A 267 -45.39 -26.04 -13.92
C ASP A 267 -44.78 -24.69 -14.34
N ILE A 268 -44.36 -24.54 -15.60
CA ILE A 268 -43.89 -23.24 -16.13
C ILE A 268 -45.05 -22.24 -16.17
N GLN A 269 -46.26 -22.67 -16.54
CA GLN A 269 -47.45 -21.81 -16.47
C GLN A 269 -47.78 -21.41 -15.02
N ALA A 270 -47.59 -22.31 -14.05
CA ALA A 270 -47.75 -21.99 -12.64
C ALA A 270 -46.72 -20.95 -12.17
N VAL A 271 -45.45 -21.04 -12.61
CA VAL A 271 -44.42 -20.01 -12.34
C VAL A 271 -44.81 -18.66 -12.94
N LEU A 272 -45.29 -18.63 -14.18
CA LEU A 272 -45.74 -17.39 -14.82
C LEU A 272 -46.91 -16.75 -14.05
N ARG A 273 -47.94 -17.54 -13.70
CA ARG A 273 -49.08 -17.07 -12.91
C ARG A 273 -48.63 -16.55 -11.54
N ARG A 274 -47.72 -17.26 -10.87
CA ARG A 274 -47.15 -16.83 -9.59
C ARG A 274 -46.42 -15.49 -9.73
N ARG A 275 -45.52 -15.35 -10.71
CA ARG A 275 -44.80 -14.10 -10.95
C ARG A 275 -45.74 -12.93 -11.24
N VAL A 276 -46.80 -13.14 -12.02
CA VAL A 276 -47.82 -12.12 -12.28
C VAL A 276 -48.58 -11.75 -11.00
N ALA A 277 -49.03 -12.75 -10.22
CA ALA A 277 -49.73 -12.51 -8.96
C ALA A 277 -48.88 -11.76 -7.92
N GLU A 278 -47.57 -12.02 -7.89
CA GLU A 278 -46.60 -11.34 -7.02
C GLU A 278 -46.15 -9.98 -7.57
N GLY A 279 -46.54 -9.59 -8.79
CA GLY A 279 -46.03 -8.39 -9.46
C GLY A 279 -44.53 -8.47 -9.78
N ARG A 280 -43.95 -9.67 -9.87
CA ARG A 280 -42.51 -9.89 -10.05
C ARG A 280 -42.14 -9.93 -11.54
N PRO A 281 -41.28 -9.02 -12.03
CA PRO A 281 -40.88 -8.99 -13.44
C PRO A 281 -40.22 -10.28 -13.94
N LEU A 282 -40.31 -10.53 -15.24
CA LEU A 282 -39.53 -11.58 -15.89
C LEU A 282 -38.04 -11.21 -15.93
N ASP A 283 -37.18 -12.23 -15.91
CA ASP A 283 -35.74 -12.01 -15.81
C ASP A 283 -35.15 -11.65 -17.17
N ARG A 284 -34.39 -10.57 -17.22
CA ARG A 284 -33.67 -10.12 -18.42
C ARG A 284 -32.44 -11.00 -18.69
N ILE A 285 -32.16 -11.29 -19.95
CA ILE A 285 -30.90 -11.92 -20.37
C ILE A 285 -29.85 -10.87 -20.73
N SER A 286 -28.58 -11.30 -20.77
CA SER A 286 -27.50 -10.44 -21.26
C SER A 286 -27.75 -9.97 -22.71
N PRO A 287 -27.39 -8.74 -23.08
CA PRO A 287 -27.50 -8.23 -24.45
C PRO A 287 -26.83 -9.12 -25.51
N VAL A 288 -25.75 -9.83 -25.15
CA VAL A 288 -25.06 -10.78 -26.05
C VAL A 288 -25.98 -11.94 -26.44
N LYS A 289 -26.58 -12.61 -25.46
CA LYS A 289 -27.56 -13.69 -25.70
C LYS A 289 -28.81 -13.21 -26.44
N ALA A 290 -29.25 -11.98 -26.18
CA ALA A 290 -30.36 -11.37 -26.92
C ALA A 290 -30.03 -11.21 -28.41
N ARG A 291 -28.84 -10.69 -28.73
CA ARG A 291 -28.35 -10.59 -30.12
C ARG A 291 -28.18 -11.95 -30.79
N GLU A 292 -27.63 -12.93 -30.06
CA GLU A 292 -27.44 -14.30 -30.56
C GLU A 292 -28.76 -14.96 -30.98
N ARG A 293 -29.84 -14.74 -30.23
CA ARG A 293 -31.18 -15.27 -30.57
C ARG A 293 -31.72 -14.71 -31.88
N VAL A 294 -31.48 -13.44 -32.15
CA VAL A 294 -31.90 -12.78 -33.40
C VAL A 294 -31.01 -13.23 -34.55
N SER A 295 -29.69 -13.25 -34.37
CA SER A 295 -28.75 -13.62 -35.44
C SER A 295 -28.81 -15.10 -35.82
N SER A 296 -29.20 -15.97 -34.89
CA SER A 296 -29.41 -17.41 -35.16
C SER A 296 -30.78 -17.73 -35.78
N GLY A 297 -31.62 -16.72 -36.02
CA GLY A 297 -32.98 -16.90 -36.58
C GLY A 297 -33.97 -17.57 -35.62
N ARG A 298 -33.62 -17.74 -34.34
CA ARG A 298 -34.50 -18.36 -33.34
C ARG A 298 -35.69 -17.46 -32.96
N LEU A 299 -35.51 -16.15 -33.03
CA LEU A 299 -36.54 -15.14 -32.83
C LEU A 299 -36.37 -14.03 -33.88
N SER A 300 -37.47 -13.41 -34.29
CA SER A 300 -37.43 -12.26 -35.19
C SER A 300 -36.87 -11.02 -34.50
N GLN A 301 -36.35 -10.08 -35.30
CA GLN A 301 -35.95 -8.77 -34.79
C GLN A 301 -37.19 -8.06 -34.20
N GLY A 302 -37.05 -7.54 -32.98
CA GLY A 302 -38.14 -6.86 -32.26
C GLY A 302 -39.10 -7.80 -31.52
N ASP A 303 -38.86 -9.12 -31.49
CA ASP A 303 -39.67 -10.04 -30.70
C ASP A 303 -39.55 -9.71 -29.19
N PRO A 304 -40.66 -9.49 -28.45
CA PRO A 304 -40.63 -9.20 -27.02
C PRO A 304 -39.94 -10.25 -26.15
N LEU A 305 -39.88 -11.52 -26.61
CA LEU A 305 -39.22 -12.61 -25.89
C LEU A 305 -37.69 -12.58 -26.04
N THR A 306 -37.16 -11.74 -26.93
CA THR A 306 -35.72 -11.62 -27.19
C THR A 306 -34.95 -11.35 -25.91
N GLU A 307 -35.49 -10.50 -25.03
CA GLU A 307 -34.82 -10.07 -23.80
C GLU A 307 -35.13 -10.96 -22.59
N VAL A 308 -36.04 -11.94 -22.71
CA VAL A 308 -36.54 -12.73 -21.59
C VAL A 308 -35.74 -14.02 -21.35
N SER A 309 -35.42 -14.29 -20.09
CA SER A 309 -34.73 -15.50 -19.64
C SER A 309 -35.70 -16.66 -19.49
N LEU A 310 -35.96 -17.35 -20.59
CA LEU A 310 -36.78 -18.56 -20.60
C LEU A 310 -36.20 -19.65 -19.68
N ASP A 311 -34.86 -19.76 -19.61
CA ASP A 311 -34.21 -20.73 -18.73
C ASP A 311 -34.44 -20.43 -17.24
N SER A 312 -34.66 -19.15 -16.86
CA SER A 312 -35.00 -18.82 -15.48
C SER A 312 -36.38 -19.36 -15.08
N LEU A 313 -37.36 -19.24 -15.99
CA LEU A 313 -38.69 -19.81 -15.80
C LEU A 313 -38.64 -21.34 -15.65
N ALA A 314 -37.84 -22.00 -16.49
CA ALA A 314 -37.61 -23.43 -16.40
C ALA A 314 -36.97 -23.83 -15.06
N ARG A 315 -35.91 -23.14 -14.61
CA ARG A 315 -35.24 -23.41 -13.33
C ARG A 315 -36.14 -23.23 -12.12
N GLU A 316 -36.95 -22.20 -12.14
CA GLU A 316 -37.92 -21.93 -11.09
C GLU A 316 -39.04 -23.00 -11.04
N ALA A 317 -39.44 -23.53 -12.20
CA ALA A 317 -40.35 -24.68 -12.31
C ALA A 317 -39.69 -26.02 -11.90
N GLY A 318 -38.38 -25.99 -11.65
CA GLY A 318 -37.62 -27.17 -11.26
C GLY A 318 -37.12 -28.00 -12.43
N ARG A 319 -36.91 -27.38 -13.59
CA ARG A 319 -36.30 -27.94 -14.80
C ARG A 319 -34.93 -27.30 -15.02
N GLY A 320 -33.96 -27.98 -15.65
CA GLY A 320 -32.64 -27.35 -15.80
C GLY A 320 -32.60 -26.23 -16.85
N ASP A 321 -33.12 -26.48 -18.05
CA ASP A 321 -33.11 -25.52 -19.17
C ASP A 321 -34.45 -25.50 -19.90
N PHE A 322 -34.72 -24.42 -20.64
CA PHE A 322 -35.97 -24.27 -21.39
C PHE A 322 -35.90 -25.00 -22.74
N GLN A 323 -36.88 -25.87 -23.03
CA GLN A 323 -36.97 -26.50 -24.35
C GLN A 323 -37.72 -25.59 -25.34
N TRP A 324 -37.08 -25.29 -26.47
CA TRP A 324 -37.63 -24.42 -27.50
C TRP A 324 -38.92 -24.95 -28.15
N SER A 325 -39.14 -26.26 -28.12
CA SER A 325 -40.39 -26.89 -28.56
C SER A 325 -41.63 -26.40 -27.78
N TRP A 326 -41.46 -25.97 -26.52
CA TRP A 326 -42.55 -25.44 -25.71
C TRP A 326 -42.96 -24.01 -26.07
N LEU A 327 -42.08 -23.28 -26.78
CA LEU A 327 -42.25 -21.86 -27.02
C LEU A 327 -43.57 -21.54 -27.70
N GLY A 328 -43.96 -22.31 -28.71
CA GLY A 328 -45.22 -22.07 -29.45
C GLY A 328 -46.45 -22.06 -28.53
N ARG A 329 -46.50 -22.95 -27.53
CA ARG A 329 -47.62 -23.08 -26.60
C ARG A 329 -47.56 -22.13 -25.42
N LEU A 330 -46.35 -21.83 -24.94
CA LEU A 330 -46.15 -20.92 -23.79
C LEU A 330 -46.09 -19.45 -24.18
N ARG A 331 -45.86 -19.13 -25.46
CA ARG A 331 -45.69 -17.76 -25.96
C ARG A 331 -46.83 -16.82 -25.56
N PRO A 332 -48.13 -17.16 -25.70
CA PRO A 332 -49.21 -16.26 -25.27
C PRO A 332 -49.13 -15.92 -23.78
N GLY A 333 -48.86 -16.91 -22.93
CA GLY A 333 -48.72 -16.70 -21.48
C GLY A 333 -47.48 -15.88 -21.11
N ILE A 334 -46.37 -16.06 -21.82
CA ILE A 334 -45.15 -15.27 -21.62
C ILE A 334 -45.39 -13.82 -22.04
N LEU A 335 -46.04 -13.57 -23.18
CA LEU A 335 -46.38 -12.22 -23.65
C LEU A 335 -47.32 -11.51 -22.67
N ALA A 336 -48.37 -12.17 -22.20
CA ALA A 336 -49.27 -11.63 -21.19
C ALA A 336 -48.52 -11.29 -19.89
N ALA A 337 -47.56 -12.13 -19.47
CA ALA A 337 -46.73 -11.83 -18.30
C ALA A 337 -45.79 -10.63 -18.55
N ILE A 338 -45.20 -10.50 -19.74
CA ILE A 338 -44.38 -9.33 -20.10
C ILE A 338 -45.22 -8.05 -20.00
N GLU A 339 -46.46 -8.07 -20.51
CA GLU A 339 -47.37 -6.92 -20.44
C GLU A 339 -47.76 -6.59 -18.99
N ALA A 340 -48.03 -7.61 -18.18
CA ALA A 340 -48.48 -7.42 -16.80
C ALA A 340 -47.38 -6.97 -15.83
N VAL A 341 -46.16 -7.52 -15.93
CA VAL A 341 -45.08 -7.31 -14.94
C VAL A 341 -43.74 -6.83 -15.54
N GLY A 342 -43.62 -6.76 -16.86
CA GLY A 342 -42.41 -6.29 -17.53
C GLY A 342 -41.21 -7.23 -17.44
N VAL A 343 -40.05 -6.74 -17.90
CA VAL A 343 -38.77 -7.48 -17.96
C VAL A 343 -37.67 -6.65 -17.31
N GLN A 344 -37.04 -7.19 -16.27
CA GLN A 344 -36.03 -6.49 -15.47
C GLN A 344 -34.83 -7.37 -15.17
N GLU A 345 -33.69 -6.74 -14.90
CA GLU A 345 -32.51 -7.44 -14.43
C GLU A 345 -32.80 -8.30 -13.19
N PRO A 346 -32.20 -9.51 -13.09
CA PRO A 346 -32.64 -10.52 -12.13
C PRO A 346 -32.26 -10.26 -10.68
N TYR A 347 -31.15 -9.56 -10.42
CA TYR A 347 -30.58 -9.45 -9.07
C TYR A 347 -30.76 -8.05 -8.48
N GLY A 348 -30.88 -7.94 -7.15
CA GLY A 348 -30.91 -6.65 -6.45
C GLY A 348 -32.19 -5.84 -6.63
N ARG A 349 -33.32 -6.49 -6.97
CA ARG A 349 -34.61 -5.80 -7.18
C ARG A 349 -35.16 -5.13 -5.91
N ASN A 350 -34.96 -5.76 -4.77
CA ASN A 350 -35.44 -5.28 -3.47
C ASN A 350 -34.28 -4.85 -2.57
N ALA A 351 -33.32 -4.12 -3.15
CA ALA A 351 -32.13 -3.67 -2.43
C ALA A 351 -32.51 -2.77 -1.24
N PRO A 352 -32.02 -3.07 -0.02
CA PRO A 352 -32.24 -2.20 1.13
C PRO A 352 -31.81 -0.75 0.89
N VAL A 353 -32.50 0.16 1.55
CA VAL A 353 -32.21 1.59 1.47
C VAL A 353 -31.00 1.92 2.35
N VAL A 354 -30.12 2.76 1.84
CA VAL A 354 -28.93 3.27 2.54
C VAL A 354 -28.86 4.79 2.39
N THR A 355 -28.27 5.46 3.39
CA THR A 355 -27.94 6.88 3.30
C THR A 355 -26.86 7.08 2.24
N ARG A 356 -27.07 8.05 1.34
CA ARG A 356 -26.07 8.41 0.32
C ARG A 356 -24.77 8.90 0.97
N ALA A 357 -23.66 8.72 0.27
CA ALA A 357 -22.33 9.09 0.76
C ALA A 357 -22.15 10.61 0.94
N ASP A 358 -22.91 11.42 0.20
CA ASP A 358 -22.97 12.88 0.32
C ASP A 358 -23.94 13.35 1.44
N GLY A 359 -24.62 12.43 2.11
CA GLY A 359 -25.64 12.75 3.13
C GLY A 359 -26.97 13.25 2.57
N ASN A 360 -27.11 13.37 1.25
CA ASN A 360 -28.27 14.00 0.60
C ASN A 360 -29.45 13.03 0.40
N GLY A 361 -29.87 12.37 1.48
CA GLY A 361 -31.03 11.49 1.50
C GLY A 361 -30.69 10.00 1.41
N GLN A 362 -31.73 9.22 1.14
CA GLN A 362 -31.72 7.76 1.23
C GLN A 362 -32.17 7.13 -0.09
N ILE A 363 -31.43 6.12 -0.56
CA ILE A 363 -31.75 5.40 -1.81
C ILE A 363 -31.48 3.91 -1.67
N PRO A 364 -32.11 3.05 -2.50
CA PRO A 364 -31.68 1.67 -2.65
C PRO A 364 -30.18 1.59 -3.00
N TRP A 365 -29.44 0.78 -2.23
CA TRP A 365 -27.98 0.71 -2.36
C TRP A 365 -27.53 0.22 -3.75
N THR A 366 -28.38 -0.54 -4.43
CA THR A 366 -28.24 -0.88 -5.85
C THR A 366 -29.57 -0.79 -6.57
N LEU A 367 -29.49 -0.58 -7.88
CA LEU A 367 -30.58 -0.87 -8.81
C LEU A 367 -30.50 -2.35 -9.25
N PRO A 368 -31.58 -2.91 -9.82
CA PRO A 368 -31.55 -4.21 -10.45
C PRO A 368 -30.38 -4.36 -11.42
N LEU A 369 -29.62 -5.45 -11.32
CA LEU A 369 -28.38 -5.63 -12.07
C LEU A 369 -28.22 -7.03 -12.69
N PRO A 370 -27.51 -7.13 -13.83
CA PRO A 370 -27.15 -8.40 -14.43
C PRO A 370 -26.03 -9.09 -13.64
N VAL A 371 -25.91 -10.41 -13.81
CA VAL A 371 -24.94 -11.27 -13.08
C VAL A 371 -23.48 -10.78 -13.18
N HIS A 372 -23.06 -10.26 -14.34
CA HIS A 372 -21.68 -9.82 -14.53
C HIS A 372 -21.34 -8.59 -13.68
N GLN A 373 -22.31 -7.71 -13.39
CA GLN A 373 -22.09 -6.53 -12.54
C GLN A 373 -21.90 -6.92 -11.06
N ILE A 374 -22.40 -8.07 -10.61
CA ILE A 374 -22.12 -8.60 -9.26
C ILE A 374 -20.62 -8.85 -9.11
N SER A 375 -19.98 -9.45 -10.13
CA SER A 375 -18.53 -9.67 -10.11
C SER A 375 -17.73 -8.35 -10.06
N THR A 376 -18.22 -7.30 -10.73
CA THR A 376 -17.65 -5.95 -10.66
C THR A 376 -17.77 -5.37 -9.26
N LEU A 377 -18.94 -5.48 -8.62
CA LEU A 377 -19.16 -5.01 -7.24
C LEU A 377 -18.28 -5.76 -6.23
N VAL A 378 -18.17 -7.08 -6.33
CA VAL A 378 -17.28 -7.90 -5.48
C VAL A 378 -15.82 -7.48 -5.66
N ARG A 379 -15.38 -7.25 -6.91
CA ARG A 379 -14.03 -6.74 -7.20
C ARG A 379 -13.81 -5.33 -6.64
N SER A 380 -14.80 -4.44 -6.75
CA SER A 380 -14.74 -3.08 -6.19
C SER A 380 -14.65 -3.11 -4.67
N LEU A 381 -15.45 -3.93 -3.98
CA LEU A 381 -15.39 -4.11 -2.53
C LEU A 381 -14.05 -4.72 -2.09
N ARG A 382 -13.55 -5.74 -2.78
CA ARG A 382 -12.20 -6.30 -2.53
C ARG A 382 -11.12 -5.24 -2.68
N THR A 383 -11.23 -4.38 -3.69
CA THR A 383 -10.29 -3.27 -3.91
C THR A 383 -10.39 -2.22 -2.80
N ALA A 384 -11.61 -1.87 -2.38
CA ALA A 384 -11.87 -0.97 -1.26
C ALA A 384 -11.24 -1.50 0.04
N CYS A 385 -11.38 -2.79 0.33
CA CYS A 385 -10.74 -3.40 1.51
C CYS A 385 -9.21 -3.24 1.46
N ILE A 386 -8.57 -3.53 0.32
CA ILE A 386 -7.12 -3.34 0.15
C ILE A 386 -6.72 -1.88 0.33
N ILE A 387 -7.49 -0.94 -0.21
CA ILE A 387 -7.24 0.51 -0.08
C ILE A 387 -7.29 0.92 1.40
N VAL A 388 -8.36 0.56 2.13
CA VAL A 388 -8.51 0.88 3.55
C VAL A 388 -7.38 0.27 4.37
N ILE A 389 -7.10 -1.02 4.18
CA ILE A 389 -6.01 -1.71 4.89
C ILE A 389 -4.67 -1.01 4.61
N ALA A 390 -4.32 -0.78 3.34
CA ALA A 390 -3.05 -0.16 2.97
C ALA A 390 -2.92 1.29 3.46
N ALA A 391 -3.98 2.09 3.33
CA ALA A 391 -3.97 3.52 3.67
C ALA A 391 -3.93 3.77 5.19
N VAL A 392 -4.66 2.98 5.97
CA VAL A 392 -4.88 3.26 7.39
C VAL A 392 -3.93 2.47 8.30
N SER A 393 -3.55 1.24 7.93
CA SER A 393 -2.55 0.47 8.71
C SER A 393 -1.11 0.70 8.24
N GLY A 394 -0.94 1.08 6.97
CA GLY A 394 0.35 1.18 6.32
C GLY A 394 0.94 -0.16 5.86
N MET A 395 0.25 -1.30 6.00
CA MET A 395 0.74 -2.61 5.58
C MET A 395 1.24 -2.61 4.12
N ARG A 396 2.35 -3.31 3.88
CA ARG A 396 2.90 -3.49 2.53
C ARG A 396 2.00 -4.43 1.72
N ALA A 397 2.01 -4.27 0.40
CA ALA A 397 1.26 -5.15 -0.49
C ALA A 397 1.60 -6.65 -0.27
N SER A 398 2.87 -6.97 0.00
CA SER A 398 3.28 -8.34 0.33
C SER A 398 2.65 -8.86 1.63
N GLU A 399 2.48 -8.01 2.64
CA GLU A 399 1.91 -8.36 3.95
C GLU A 399 0.38 -8.52 3.82
N ILE A 400 -0.27 -7.63 3.05
CA ILE A 400 -1.70 -7.75 2.69
C ILE A 400 -1.98 -9.04 1.92
N SER A 401 -1.08 -9.44 1.02
CA SER A 401 -1.21 -10.69 0.27
C SER A 401 -1.20 -11.95 1.15
N GLU A 402 -0.61 -11.91 2.35
CA GLU A 402 -0.56 -13.02 3.30
C GLU A 402 -1.75 -13.03 4.27
N LEU A 403 -2.63 -12.03 4.24
CA LEU A 403 -3.83 -12.04 5.10
C LEU A 403 -4.72 -13.22 4.72
N ALA A 404 -5.09 -13.99 5.73
CA ALA A 404 -5.89 -15.20 5.60
C ALA A 404 -7.16 -15.13 6.47
N ALA A 405 -8.16 -15.92 6.13
CA ALA A 405 -9.38 -16.06 6.92
C ALA A 405 -9.04 -16.50 8.35
N GLY A 406 -9.59 -15.80 9.34
CA GLY A 406 -9.27 -16.00 10.76
C GLY A 406 -8.10 -15.16 11.26
N CYS A 407 -7.61 -14.19 10.47
CA CYS A 407 -6.51 -13.32 10.90
C CYS A 407 -6.92 -12.27 11.95
N ARG A 408 -8.21 -11.95 12.09
CA ARG A 408 -8.68 -11.03 13.14
C ARG A 408 -8.52 -11.66 14.52
N ARG A 409 -7.90 -10.93 15.44
CA ARG A 409 -7.82 -11.34 16.85
C ARG A 409 -9.08 -10.90 17.61
N PRO A 410 -9.43 -11.59 18.72
CA PRO A 410 -10.49 -11.13 19.60
C PRO A 410 -10.30 -9.67 19.99
N VAL A 411 -11.39 -8.91 20.00
CA VAL A 411 -11.36 -7.51 20.44
C VAL A 411 -11.09 -7.48 21.93
N GLU A 412 -10.08 -6.73 22.33
CA GLU A 412 -9.74 -6.56 23.74
C GLU A 412 -10.20 -5.20 24.22
N GLU A 413 -10.79 -5.16 25.41
CA GLU A 413 -11.18 -3.94 26.09
C GLU A 413 -10.45 -3.85 27.43
N PRO A 414 -9.14 -3.52 27.42
CA PRO A 414 -8.33 -3.47 28.64
C PRO A 414 -8.82 -2.42 29.64
N VAL A 415 -9.54 -1.40 29.17
CA VAL A 415 -10.22 -0.38 29.98
C VAL A 415 -11.58 -0.09 29.33
N PRO A 416 -12.67 0.10 30.09
CA PRO A 416 -13.98 0.42 29.54
C PRO A 416 -13.92 1.60 28.55
N GLY A 417 -14.44 1.41 27.34
CA GLY A 417 -14.46 2.40 26.26
C GLY A 417 -13.23 2.37 25.34
N LEU A 418 -12.18 1.60 25.65
CA LEU A 418 -10.97 1.49 24.82
C LEU A 418 -10.87 0.10 24.16
N ALA A 419 -11.48 -0.05 22.99
CA ALA A 419 -11.34 -1.26 22.18
C ALA A 419 -10.00 -1.29 21.43
N ARG A 420 -9.26 -2.40 21.55
CA ARG A 420 -8.05 -2.70 20.78
C ARG A 420 -8.38 -3.71 19.70
N TYR A 421 -8.09 -3.34 18.45
CA TYR A 421 -8.23 -4.21 17.29
C TYR A 421 -6.86 -4.70 16.84
N ARG A 422 -6.72 -6.02 16.65
CA ARG A 422 -5.49 -6.64 16.17
C ARG A 422 -5.78 -7.58 15.01
N ILE A 423 -4.86 -7.61 14.04
CA ILE A 423 -4.87 -8.55 12.92
C ILE A 423 -3.51 -9.26 12.81
N ALA A 424 -3.54 -10.56 12.60
CA ALA A 424 -2.36 -11.38 12.38
C ALA A 424 -1.97 -11.38 10.89
N SER A 425 -0.69 -11.21 10.62
CA SER A 425 -0.14 -11.27 9.27
C SER A 425 1.33 -11.74 9.34
N LYS A 426 2.05 -11.64 8.24
CA LYS A 426 3.49 -11.95 8.18
C LYS A 426 4.28 -10.72 7.81
N VAL A 427 5.36 -10.44 8.52
CA VAL A 427 6.37 -9.47 8.09
C VAL A 427 7.30 -10.17 7.11
N ILE A 428 7.35 -9.66 5.88
CA ILE A 428 8.12 -10.29 4.80
C ILE A 428 9.51 -9.66 4.65
N LYS A 429 9.58 -8.33 4.65
CA LYS A 429 10.81 -7.62 4.25
C LYS A 429 11.91 -7.82 5.29
N GLY A 430 13.05 -8.37 4.86
CA GLY A 430 14.21 -8.60 5.72
C GLY A 430 14.07 -9.82 6.65
N GLN A 431 13.02 -10.62 6.47
CA GLN A 431 12.80 -11.86 7.21
C GLN A 431 13.16 -13.10 6.36
N PRO A 432 13.26 -14.29 6.96
CA PRO A 432 13.46 -15.56 6.24
C PRO A 432 12.37 -15.84 5.19
N LEU A 433 12.56 -16.88 4.37
CA LEU A 433 11.58 -17.27 3.35
C LEU A 433 10.21 -17.52 3.99
N GLY A 434 9.18 -16.87 3.46
CA GLY A 434 7.81 -16.93 3.99
C GLY A 434 7.46 -15.87 5.00
N GLY A 435 8.44 -15.09 5.46
CA GLY A 435 8.26 -14.08 6.49
C GLY A 435 8.10 -14.67 7.89
N THR A 436 7.94 -13.78 8.86
CA THR A 436 7.73 -14.13 10.26
C THR A 436 6.34 -13.68 10.67
N ASP A 437 5.62 -14.53 11.40
CA ASP A 437 4.31 -14.19 11.94
C ASP A 437 4.41 -13.01 12.90
N ASP A 438 3.50 -12.05 12.75
CA ASP A 438 3.44 -10.82 13.55
C ASP A 438 2.00 -10.30 13.57
N GLU A 439 1.74 -9.37 14.48
CA GLU A 439 0.44 -8.74 14.63
C GLU A 439 0.49 -7.24 14.38
N TRP A 440 -0.58 -6.72 13.80
CA TRP A 440 -0.78 -5.30 13.59
C TRP A 440 -1.85 -4.83 14.55
N VAL A 441 -1.53 -3.80 15.34
CA VAL A 441 -2.55 -3.00 16.01
C VAL A 441 -3.15 -2.07 14.94
N VAL A 442 -4.47 -2.13 14.81
CA VAL A 442 -5.19 -1.45 13.75
C VAL A 442 -6.40 -0.70 14.29
N THR A 443 -6.99 0.16 13.46
CA THR A 443 -8.24 0.84 13.78
C THR A 443 -9.44 -0.05 13.45
N ARG A 444 -10.64 0.34 13.92
CA ARG A 444 -11.90 -0.36 13.60
C ARG A 444 -12.12 -0.46 12.09
N GLU A 445 -11.79 0.58 11.32
CA GLU A 445 -11.97 0.61 9.86
C GLU A 445 -11.21 -0.51 9.14
N VAL A 446 -9.98 -0.76 9.58
CA VAL A 446 -9.15 -1.83 9.02
C VAL A 446 -9.71 -3.19 9.46
N PHE A 447 -10.15 -3.31 10.71
CA PHE A 447 -10.76 -4.52 11.23
C PHE A 447 -12.04 -4.89 10.47
N ASP A 448 -12.91 -3.91 10.19
CA ASP A 448 -14.14 -4.06 9.41
C ASP A 448 -13.84 -4.38 7.94
N ALA A 449 -12.79 -3.78 7.37
CA ALA A 449 -12.35 -4.09 6.00
C ALA A 449 -11.85 -5.53 5.87
N VAL A 450 -11.14 -6.05 6.87
CA VAL A 450 -10.74 -7.45 6.92
C VAL A 450 -11.96 -8.35 7.08
N GLU A 451 -12.91 -8.00 7.96
CA GLU A 451 -14.16 -8.75 8.11
C GLU A 451 -14.95 -8.81 6.79
N ALA A 452 -15.08 -7.68 6.09
CA ALA A 452 -15.75 -7.64 4.79
C ALA A 452 -15.07 -8.57 3.77
N ALA A 453 -13.72 -8.60 3.76
CA ALA A 453 -12.96 -9.50 2.91
C ALA A 453 -13.13 -10.99 3.29
N GLU A 454 -13.12 -11.32 4.59
CA GLU A 454 -13.42 -12.67 5.10
C GLU A 454 -14.81 -13.13 4.64
N ARG A 455 -15.82 -12.27 4.81
CA ARG A 455 -17.19 -12.59 4.40
C ARG A 455 -17.35 -12.79 2.90
N LEU A 456 -16.57 -12.08 2.07
CA LEU A 456 -16.51 -12.29 0.61
C LEU A 456 -15.89 -13.63 0.21
N THR A 457 -15.00 -14.19 1.04
CA THR A 457 -14.44 -15.52 0.81
C THR A 457 -15.44 -16.65 1.10
N GLY A 458 -16.55 -16.35 1.79
CA GLY A 458 -17.62 -17.32 2.09
C GLY A 458 -17.22 -18.29 3.20
N ASN A 459 -17.58 -19.57 3.04
CA ASN A 459 -17.24 -20.63 4.00
C ASN A 459 -15.80 -21.15 3.82
N ALA A 460 -14.87 -20.26 3.49
CA ALA A 460 -13.48 -20.64 3.32
C ALA A 460 -12.88 -21.09 4.65
N GLU A 461 -12.12 -22.18 4.63
CA GLU A 461 -11.43 -22.69 5.82
C GLU A 461 -10.43 -21.66 6.36
N ALA A 462 -10.21 -21.68 7.68
CA ALA A 462 -9.19 -20.85 8.33
C ALA A 462 -7.83 -21.06 7.65
N GLY A 463 -7.12 -19.97 7.35
CA GLY A 463 -5.89 -20.01 6.57
C GLY A 463 -6.07 -19.80 5.06
N THR A 464 -7.29 -19.77 4.53
CA THR A 464 -7.53 -19.38 3.14
C THR A 464 -7.18 -17.92 2.91
N LEU A 465 -6.34 -17.63 1.90
CA LEU A 465 -5.91 -16.26 1.59
C LEU A 465 -7.08 -15.35 1.18
N LEU A 466 -7.21 -14.20 1.85
CA LEU A 466 -8.26 -13.21 1.55
C LEU A 466 -8.01 -12.52 0.21
N PHE A 467 -6.77 -12.09 -0.01
CA PHE A 467 -6.37 -11.34 -1.19
C PHE A 467 -5.38 -12.10 -2.07
N GLY A 468 -4.47 -12.87 -1.48
CA GLY A 468 -3.37 -13.50 -2.21
C GLY A 468 -2.61 -12.51 -3.08
N ARG A 469 -2.08 -12.96 -4.21
CA ARG A 469 -1.47 -12.06 -5.21
C ARG A 469 -2.53 -11.19 -5.88
N PHE A 470 -2.31 -9.87 -5.88
CA PHE A 470 -3.18 -8.90 -6.56
C PHE A 470 -2.42 -7.91 -7.45
N THR A 471 -3.09 -7.40 -8.47
CA THR A 471 -2.57 -6.38 -9.39
C THR A 471 -3.24 -5.03 -9.07
N PHE A 472 -2.67 -4.31 -8.11
CA PHE A 472 -3.31 -3.11 -7.54
C PHE A 472 -3.67 -2.05 -8.59
N ASN A 473 -2.78 -1.76 -9.55
CA ASN A 473 -3.04 -0.71 -10.54
C ASN A 473 -4.31 -0.97 -11.37
N LEU A 474 -4.50 -2.21 -11.85
CA LEU A 474 -5.68 -2.59 -12.60
C LEU A 474 -6.94 -2.56 -11.72
N MET A 475 -6.81 -3.06 -10.49
CA MET A 475 -7.91 -3.05 -9.51
C MET A 475 -8.36 -1.63 -9.19
N TYR A 476 -7.41 -0.73 -8.93
CA TYR A 476 -7.66 0.68 -8.67
C TYR A 476 -8.32 1.37 -9.88
N GLN A 477 -7.85 1.11 -11.10
CA GLN A 477 -8.49 1.64 -12.31
C GLN A 477 -9.95 1.19 -12.43
N CYS A 478 -10.24 -0.11 -12.25
CA CYS A 478 -11.61 -0.61 -12.25
C CYS A 478 -12.46 0.02 -11.13
N PHE A 479 -11.91 0.14 -9.92
CA PHE A 479 -12.59 0.76 -8.78
C PHE A 479 -12.92 2.23 -9.07
N ARG A 480 -11.96 3.00 -9.56
CA ARG A 480 -12.15 4.40 -9.98
C ARG A 480 -13.21 4.53 -11.07
N SER A 481 -13.17 3.68 -12.10
CA SER A 481 -14.19 3.67 -13.16
C SER A 481 -15.59 3.38 -12.62
N TRP A 482 -15.71 2.50 -11.63
CA TRP A 482 -16.99 2.19 -10.99
C TRP A 482 -17.49 3.37 -10.12
N VAL A 483 -16.62 3.99 -9.31
CA VAL A 483 -16.96 5.15 -8.47
C VAL A 483 -17.40 6.34 -9.32
N ASN A 484 -16.66 6.63 -10.40
CA ASN A 484 -16.97 7.73 -11.30
C ASN A 484 -18.12 7.41 -12.27
N GLY A 485 -18.53 6.14 -12.34
CA GLY A 485 -19.63 5.69 -13.19
C GLY A 485 -21.02 5.98 -12.59
N PRO A 486 -22.10 5.72 -13.37
CA PRO A 486 -23.47 6.03 -12.95
C PRO A 486 -23.85 5.39 -11.60
N ALA A 487 -23.33 4.19 -11.32
CA ALA A 487 -23.61 3.47 -10.08
C ALA A 487 -23.07 4.22 -8.85
N GLY A 488 -21.83 4.69 -8.90
CA GLY A 488 -21.20 5.42 -7.80
C GLY A 488 -21.74 6.85 -7.65
N GLN A 489 -21.99 7.54 -8.76
CA GLN A 489 -22.55 8.91 -8.73
C GLN A 489 -23.95 8.95 -8.13
N ARG A 490 -24.80 7.96 -8.43
CA ARG A 490 -26.13 7.82 -7.80
C ARG A 490 -26.03 7.68 -6.27
N LEU A 491 -24.98 7.02 -5.78
CA LEU A 491 -24.71 6.83 -4.34
C LEU A 491 -24.11 8.09 -3.67
N GLY A 492 -23.92 9.19 -4.41
CA GLY A 492 -23.31 10.41 -3.89
C GLY A 492 -21.79 10.32 -3.71
N LEU A 493 -21.11 9.36 -4.36
CA LEU A 493 -19.66 9.25 -4.27
C LEU A 493 -18.98 10.37 -5.05
N GLN A 494 -18.08 11.10 -4.39
CA GLN A 494 -17.24 12.10 -5.04
C GLN A 494 -16.38 11.47 -6.14
N GLN A 495 -16.30 12.13 -7.29
CA GLN A 495 -15.45 11.68 -8.39
C GLN A 495 -13.98 11.67 -8.00
N ILE A 496 -13.29 10.61 -8.39
CA ILE A 496 -11.86 10.42 -8.16
C ILE A 496 -11.08 10.95 -9.38
N PRO A 497 -10.23 11.97 -9.22
CA PRO A 497 -9.39 12.49 -10.30
C PRO A 497 -8.47 11.43 -10.92
N ALA A 498 -7.97 11.70 -12.13
CA ALA A 498 -6.93 10.86 -12.71
C ALA A 498 -5.61 11.05 -11.96
N GLY A 499 -4.89 9.97 -11.67
CA GLY A 499 -3.57 10.06 -11.06
C GLY A 499 -3.04 8.73 -10.54
N PRO A 500 -1.74 8.67 -10.22
CA PRO A 500 -1.12 7.45 -9.73
C PRO A 500 -1.54 7.17 -8.28
N LEU A 501 -1.99 5.95 -8.03
CA LEU A 501 -2.17 5.42 -6.69
C LEU A 501 -1.52 4.04 -6.62
N ASN A 502 -0.67 3.83 -5.63
CA ASN A 502 -0.15 2.51 -5.32
C ASN A 502 0.08 2.34 -3.81
N PRO A 503 0.21 1.09 -3.31
CA PRO A 503 0.33 0.84 -1.87
C PRO A 503 1.57 1.48 -1.24
N ARG A 504 2.66 1.71 -2.00
CA ARG A 504 3.85 2.40 -1.48
C ARG A 504 3.57 3.88 -1.22
N MET A 505 2.82 4.54 -2.10
CA MET A 505 2.40 5.93 -1.90
C MET A 505 1.46 6.05 -0.70
N LEU A 506 0.47 5.17 -0.57
CA LEU A 506 -0.45 5.14 0.59
C LEU A 506 0.31 4.99 1.91
N ARG A 507 1.24 4.02 1.97
CA ARG A 507 2.09 3.82 3.13
C ARG A 507 2.99 5.03 3.42
N ARG A 508 3.52 5.69 2.38
CA ARG A 508 4.31 6.92 2.54
C ARG A 508 3.47 8.05 3.10
N THR A 509 2.25 8.26 2.58
CA THR A 509 1.34 9.26 3.12
C THR A 509 1.06 9.00 4.59
N LEU A 510 0.69 7.79 4.99
CA LEU A 510 0.49 7.47 6.41
C LEU A 510 1.74 7.71 7.25
N ALA A 511 2.93 7.34 6.75
CA ALA A 511 4.18 7.56 7.47
C ALA A 511 4.43 9.06 7.74
N VAL A 512 4.13 9.90 6.75
CA VAL A 512 4.25 11.36 6.84
C VAL A 512 3.22 11.91 7.84
N GLU A 513 1.95 11.51 7.71
CA GLU A 513 0.86 11.92 8.61
C GLU A 513 1.14 11.53 10.08
N LEU A 514 1.67 10.33 10.31
CA LEU A 514 2.05 9.90 11.65
C LEU A 514 3.26 10.70 12.17
N ALA A 515 4.29 10.90 11.35
CA ALA A 515 5.50 11.63 11.74
C ALA A 515 5.24 13.10 12.14
N TYR A 516 4.23 13.74 11.55
CA TYR A 516 3.86 15.11 11.90
C TYR A 516 3.14 15.24 13.25
N ARG A 517 2.77 14.13 13.92
CA ARG A 517 2.17 14.16 15.25
C ARG A 517 3.22 14.20 16.37
N PRO A 518 2.90 14.75 17.56
CA PRO A 518 3.78 14.65 18.73
C PRO A 518 4.13 13.20 19.07
N GLY A 519 5.42 12.86 19.23
CA GLY A 519 5.89 11.47 19.40
C GLY A 519 5.67 10.55 18.17
N GLY A 520 5.14 11.12 17.10
CA GLY A 520 4.60 10.41 15.96
C GLY A 520 5.64 9.75 15.07
N LEU A 521 6.89 10.20 15.11
CA LEU A 521 7.96 9.56 14.36
C LEU A 521 8.35 8.18 14.95
N LEU A 522 8.41 8.07 16.28
CA LEU A 522 8.60 6.76 16.92
C LEU A 522 7.38 5.86 16.66
N ALA A 523 6.18 6.40 16.83
CA ALA A 523 4.94 5.68 16.54
C ALA A 523 4.89 5.20 15.08
N ALA A 524 5.30 6.02 14.12
CA ALA A 524 5.39 5.65 12.71
C ALA A 524 6.38 4.50 12.50
N LYS A 525 7.56 4.54 13.11
CA LYS A 525 8.57 3.49 12.94
C LYS A 525 8.15 2.16 13.59
N ILE A 526 7.41 2.20 14.70
CA ILE A 526 6.79 1.03 15.34
C ILE A 526 5.65 0.48 14.47
N GLN A 527 4.65 1.31 14.15
CA GLN A 527 3.48 0.93 13.35
C GLN A 527 3.89 0.33 12.01
N LEU A 528 4.89 0.92 11.36
CA LEU A 528 5.37 0.48 10.06
C LEU A 528 6.39 -0.66 10.14
N LYS A 529 6.63 -1.26 11.32
CA LYS A 529 7.56 -2.38 11.50
C LYS A 529 8.96 -2.08 10.94
N HIS A 530 9.39 -0.82 11.05
CA HIS A 530 10.76 -0.40 10.73
C HIS A 530 11.68 -0.59 11.94
N VAL A 531 11.08 -0.73 13.13
CA VAL A 531 11.72 -1.14 14.38
C VAL A 531 10.87 -2.27 14.97
N SER A 532 11.53 -3.31 15.47
CA SER A 532 10.86 -4.39 16.20
C SER A 532 10.76 -3.98 17.67
N CYS A 533 9.52 -3.91 18.18
CA CYS A 533 9.28 -3.88 19.62
C CYS A 533 9.15 -5.34 20.09
N ALA A 534 10.26 -5.95 20.48
CA ALA A 534 10.19 -7.19 21.24
C ALA A 534 9.83 -6.84 22.69
N THR A 535 8.55 -7.04 23.04
CA THR A 535 7.92 -7.23 24.38
C THR A 535 8.71 -6.73 25.60
N THR A 536 8.21 -5.81 26.41
CA THR A 536 7.10 -5.99 27.38
C THR A 536 6.88 -4.63 28.03
N GLU A 537 5.72 -3.96 27.89
CA GLU A 537 5.39 -2.73 28.66
C GLU A 537 6.42 -1.58 28.78
N GLY A 538 7.55 -1.59 28.09
CA GLY A 538 8.67 -0.74 28.49
C GLY A 538 9.68 -0.57 27.39
N TYR A 539 10.12 0.66 27.24
CA TYR A 539 11.09 1.21 26.29
C TYR A 539 12.51 0.61 26.38
N ALA A 540 12.71 -0.55 27.00
CA ALA A 540 14.04 -1.03 27.33
C ALA A 540 14.42 -2.34 26.62
N ALA A 541 15.53 -2.24 25.88
CA ALA A 541 16.48 -3.30 25.52
C ALA A 541 16.31 -4.05 24.17
N ARG A 542 16.95 -3.50 23.12
CA ARG A 542 17.86 -4.27 22.25
C ARG A 542 19.11 -3.44 21.93
N PRO A 543 20.33 -3.92 22.24
CA PRO A 543 21.56 -3.25 21.81
C PRO A 543 21.86 -3.64 20.36
N GLY A 544 21.87 -2.64 19.46
CA GLY A 544 22.28 -2.83 18.07
C GLY A 544 22.16 -1.55 17.25
N GLY A 545 23.18 -1.23 16.45
CA GLY A 545 23.38 0.06 15.74
C GLY A 545 22.27 0.54 14.78
N ALA A 546 21.15 -0.16 14.66
CA ALA A 546 19.95 0.36 14.02
C ALA A 546 19.31 1.51 14.85
N GLN A 547 19.40 1.47 16.18
CA GLN A 547 18.81 2.48 17.07
C GLN A 547 19.52 3.84 16.98
N SER A 548 20.85 3.88 16.85
CA SER A 548 21.59 5.14 16.71
C SER A 548 21.33 5.81 15.36
N ARG A 549 21.27 5.03 14.27
CA ARG A 549 20.87 5.55 12.95
C ARG A 549 19.42 6.06 12.95
N LEU A 550 18.54 5.36 13.68
CA LEU A 550 17.14 5.75 13.86
C LEU A 550 17.01 7.11 14.54
N LEU A 551 17.72 7.30 15.64
CA LEU A 551 17.73 8.52 16.43
C LEU A 551 18.35 9.66 15.62
N ALA A 552 19.46 9.42 14.91
CA ALA A 552 20.07 10.42 14.04
C ALA A 552 19.14 10.88 12.91
N GLU A 553 18.40 9.96 12.29
CA GLU A 553 17.40 10.29 11.26
C GLU A 553 16.19 11.03 11.86
N VAL A 554 15.72 10.61 13.04
CA VAL A 554 14.65 11.30 13.79
C VAL A 554 15.03 12.73 14.11
N THR A 555 16.20 12.93 14.70
CA THR A 555 16.71 14.24 15.06
C THR A 555 16.86 15.12 13.83
N ARG A 556 17.30 14.58 12.69
CA ARG A 556 17.43 15.34 11.44
C ARG A 556 16.08 15.84 10.92
N GLU A 557 15.08 14.96 10.88
CA GLU A 557 13.73 15.31 10.41
C GLU A 557 13.02 16.27 11.37
N GLU A 558 13.16 16.06 12.69
CA GLU A 558 12.65 16.99 13.70
C GLU A 558 13.29 18.37 13.55
N THR A 559 14.61 18.42 13.32
CA THR A 559 15.35 19.69 13.11
C THR A 559 14.84 20.42 11.86
N ARG A 560 14.67 19.70 10.74
CA ARG A 560 14.14 20.28 9.50
C ARG A 560 12.73 20.84 9.68
N ARG A 561 11.81 20.03 10.22
CA ARG A 561 10.42 20.43 10.48
C ARG A 561 10.35 21.65 11.40
N ASN A 562 11.12 21.65 12.49
CA ASN A 562 11.11 22.74 13.45
C ASN A 562 11.61 24.05 12.83
N LEU A 563 12.62 23.97 11.95
CA LEU A 563 13.11 25.12 11.20
C LEU A 563 12.03 25.66 10.25
N GLU A 564 11.35 24.79 9.49
CA GLU A 564 10.24 25.18 8.60
C GLU A 564 9.10 25.87 9.35
N ILE A 565 8.69 25.34 10.51
CA ILE A 565 7.67 25.97 11.36
C ILE A 565 8.15 27.34 11.86
N THR A 566 9.38 27.43 12.35
CA THR A 566 9.94 28.69 12.86
C THR A 566 10.03 29.74 11.76
N MET A 567 10.40 29.34 10.53
CA MET A 567 10.37 30.22 9.35
C MET A 567 8.95 30.67 9.00
N ALA A 568 7.97 29.76 9.04
CA ALA A 568 6.58 30.11 8.76
C ALA A 568 6.04 31.12 9.78
N GLU A 569 6.38 30.97 11.07
CA GLU A 569 6.00 31.95 12.09
C GLU A 569 6.72 33.29 11.92
N TYR A 570 7.99 33.28 11.47
CA TYR A 570 8.70 34.51 11.12
C TYR A 570 8.06 35.23 9.92
N GLN A 571 7.65 34.49 8.87
CA GLN A 571 6.93 35.07 7.73
C GLN A 571 5.58 35.67 8.15
N ARG A 572 4.86 35.03 9.07
CA ARG A 572 3.62 35.59 9.65
C ARG A 572 3.89 36.85 10.44
N HIS A 573 4.98 36.89 11.22
CA HIS A 573 5.40 38.10 11.94
C HIS A 573 5.60 39.28 10.98
N LEU A 574 6.26 39.06 9.84
CA LEU A 574 6.45 40.07 8.79
C LEU A 574 5.12 40.54 8.15
N GLN A 575 4.10 39.68 8.14
CA GLN A 575 2.75 40.00 7.67
C GLN A 575 1.88 40.68 8.75
N GLY A 576 2.45 41.00 9.92
CA GLY A 576 1.72 41.62 11.02
C GLY A 576 0.90 40.64 11.87
N ILE A 577 0.98 39.33 11.59
CA ILE A 577 0.32 38.28 12.37
C ILE A 577 1.27 37.86 13.49
N GLN A 578 0.87 38.08 14.74
CA GLN A 578 1.72 37.84 15.90
C GLN A 578 1.31 36.55 16.64
N PRO A 579 2.24 35.88 17.33
CA PRO A 579 1.89 34.82 18.28
C PRO A 579 1.20 35.41 19.52
N SER A 580 0.37 34.62 20.18
CA SER A 580 -0.23 34.96 21.48
C SER A 580 0.25 34.04 22.61
N GLY A 581 -0.21 34.28 23.84
CA GLY A 581 0.19 33.53 25.04
C GLY A 581 1.43 34.07 25.76
N PRO A 582 1.78 33.50 26.93
CA PRO A 582 2.76 34.10 27.85
C PRO A 582 4.18 34.22 27.29
N GLY A 583 4.58 33.31 26.39
CA GLY A 583 5.88 33.31 25.73
C GLY A 583 5.95 34.16 24.46
N ALA A 584 4.85 34.79 24.03
CA ALA A 584 4.80 35.53 22.76
C ALA A 584 5.82 36.67 22.71
N ARG A 585 5.93 37.46 23.79
CA ARG A 585 6.84 38.61 23.86
C ARG A 585 8.30 38.24 23.57
N ASP A 586 8.76 37.10 24.10
CA ASP A 586 10.14 36.64 23.90
C ASP A 586 10.38 36.13 22.46
N LEU A 587 9.36 35.56 21.82
CA LEU A 587 9.44 35.15 20.42
C LEU A 587 9.41 36.36 19.47
N ILE A 588 8.51 37.33 19.74
CA ILE A 588 8.41 38.58 18.98
C ILE A 588 9.73 39.37 19.05
N ARG A 589 10.31 39.51 20.25
CA ARG A 589 11.61 40.18 20.44
C ARG A 589 12.73 39.50 19.63
N LEU A 590 12.71 38.17 19.52
CA LEU A 590 13.65 37.44 18.68
C LEU A 590 13.46 37.82 17.20
N PHE A 591 12.23 37.78 16.69
CA PHE A 591 11.97 38.13 15.30
C PHE A 591 12.38 39.58 14.98
N GLN A 592 12.06 40.53 15.85
CA GLN A 592 12.50 41.92 15.74
C GLN A 592 14.05 42.06 15.72
N SER A 593 14.76 41.24 16.49
CA SER A 593 16.24 41.24 16.47
C SER A 593 16.80 40.69 15.15
N VAL A 594 16.12 39.73 14.53
CA VAL A 594 16.46 39.20 13.20
C VAL A 594 16.19 40.26 12.13
N ASP A 595 15.05 40.95 12.20
CA ASP A 595 14.71 42.06 11.29
C ASP A 595 15.74 43.19 11.38
N GLY A 596 16.13 43.57 12.60
CA GLY A 596 17.16 44.58 12.86
C GLY A 596 18.52 44.19 12.29
N ALA A 597 18.94 42.93 12.42
CA ALA A 597 20.20 42.46 11.88
C ALA A 597 20.22 42.50 10.33
N ILE A 598 19.13 42.08 9.69
CA ILE A 598 19.00 42.11 8.22
C ILE A 598 19.01 43.54 7.69
N THR A 599 18.28 44.45 8.34
CA THR A 599 18.19 45.86 7.93
C THR A 599 19.52 46.61 8.10
N THR A 600 20.31 46.29 9.13
CA THR A 600 21.61 46.93 9.40
C THR A 600 22.69 46.50 8.38
N GLU A 601 22.64 45.27 7.88
CA GLU A 601 23.58 44.76 6.86
C GLU A 601 23.19 45.13 5.41
N SER A 602 21.93 45.54 5.19
CA SER A 602 21.39 45.91 3.86
C SER A 602 21.85 47.28 3.32
N GLY A 603 22.87 47.90 3.92
CA GLY A 603 23.49 49.15 3.45
C GLY A 603 24.30 49.04 2.15
N THR A 604 24.19 47.93 1.39
CA THR A 604 24.91 47.69 0.13
C THR A 604 23.93 47.32 -1.00
N PRO A 605 24.10 47.78 -2.27
CA PRO A 605 23.07 47.66 -3.32
C PRO A 605 22.74 46.21 -3.73
N PRO A 606 21.60 45.99 -4.42
CA PRO A 606 20.83 44.76 -4.36
C PRO A 606 21.35 43.70 -5.33
N ASN A 607 21.86 42.59 -4.79
CA ASN A 607 21.87 41.32 -5.51
C ASN A 607 21.17 40.26 -4.66
N VAL A 608 20.13 39.72 -5.27
CA VAL A 608 19.05 38.92 -4.69
C VAL A 608 19.56 37.51 -4.38
N ILE A 609 19.04 36.91 -3.28
CA ILE A 609 19.26 35.54 -2.76
C ILE A 609 20.53 35.28 -1.87
N PRO A 610 20.79 36.11 -0.85
CA PRO A 610 21.45 35.64 0.39
C PRO A 610 20.58 35.69 1.68
N ALA A 611 19.46 36.43 1.66
CA ALA A 611 18.68 36.74 2.88
C ALA A 611 18.01 35.52 3.53
N ASP A 612 17.45 34.59 2.75
CA ASP A 612 16.67 33.47 3.30
C ASP A 612 17.56 32.43 4.03
N GLN A 613 18.77 32.19 3.53
CA GLN A 613 19.74 31.31 4.17
C GLN A 613 20.31 31.91 5.46
N GLN A 614 20.46 33.23 5.50
CA GLN A 614 20.89 33.96 6.68
C GLN A 614 19.82 33.94 7.78
N VAL A 615 18.56 34.23 7.42
CA VAL A 615 17.40 34.09 8.31
C VAL A 615 17.32 32.67 8.88
N ARG A 616 17.45 31.64 8.02
CA ARG A 616 17.49 30.24 8.44
C ARG A 616 18.56 29.96 9.48
N THR A 617 19.75 30.52 9.29
CA THR A 617 20.88 30.35 10.20
C THR A 617 20.62 31.02 11.55
N MET A 618 20.05 32.23 11.55
CA MET A 618 19.69 32.97 12.76
C MET A 618 18.57 32.27 13.56
N LEU A 619 17.59 31.68 12.86
CA LEU A 619 16.45 30.99 13.49
C LEU A 619 16.77 29.55 13.93
N ALA A 620 17.84 28.93 13.41
CA ALA A 620 18.19 27.53 13.69
C ALA A 620 18.32 27.23 15.19
N ARG A 621 18.95 28.12 15.97
CA ARG A 621 19.08 27.95 17.43
C ARG A 621 17.72 27.92 18.13
N ARG A 622 16.78 28.78 17.71
CA ARG A 622 15.43 28.80 18.29
C ARG A 622 14.62 27.58 17.84
N ALA A 623 14.75 27.17 16.59
CA ALA A 623 14.10 25.97 16.05
C ALA A 623 14.56 24.68 16.77
N ALA A 624 15.83 24.60 17.18
CA ALA A 624 16.34 23.46 17.96
C ALA A 624 15.67 23.34 19.35
N ALA A 625 15.19 24.45 19.91
CA ALA A 625 14.48 24.50 21.20
C ALA A 625 12.95 24.34 21.05
N LEU A 626 12.44 24.11 19.83
CA LEU A 626 11.00 24.04 19.58
C LEU A 626 10.45 22.62 19.86
N HIS A 627 9.43 22.57 20.71
CA HIS A 627 8.67 21.37 21.02
C HIS A 627 7.19 21.61 20.70
N LEU A 628 6.60 20.72 19.89
CA LEU A 628 5.24 20.87 19.38
C LEU A 628 4.23 20.23 20.33
N GLY A 629 3.38 21.03 20.95
CA GLY A 629 2.19 20.58 21.69
C GLY A 629 0.92 20.71 20.85
N THR A 630 -0.12 19.96 21.20
CA THR A 630 -1.42 20.02 20.50
C THR A 630 -2.10 21.39 20.65
N ALA A 631 -1.91 22.05 21.79
CA ALA A 631 -2.55 23.32 22.12
C ALA A 631 -1.58 24.52 22.12
N ASN A 632 -0.28 24.30 21.89
CA ASN A 632 0.74 25.36 21.91
C ASN A 632 2.05 24.89 21.28
N TYR A 633 2.88 25.85 20.87
CA TYR A 633 4.31 25.63 20.67
C TYR A 633 5.06 25.93 21.98
N CYS A 634 6.06 25.12 22.32
CA CYS A 634 6.92 25.30 23.48
C CYS A 634 8.33 25.60 23.01
N TRP A 635 8.81 26.81 23.29
CA TRP A 635 10.17 27.25 23.00
C TRP A 635 11.05 27.01 24.23
N PHE A 636 11.44 25.76 24.43
CA PHE A 636 12.16 25.27 25.60
C PHE A 636 13.61 25.76 25.62
N THR A 637 13.80 27.04 25.89
CA THR A 637 15.12 27.70 25.93
C THR A 637 15.82 27.59 27.27
N ASP A 638 15.07 27.32 28.33
CA ASP A 638 15.52 27.38 29.72
C ASP A 638 14.65 26.43 30.57
N PRO A 639 15.21 25.31 31.07
CA PRO A 639 14.49 24.36 31.93
C PRO A 639 13.89 25.01 33.19
N SER A 640 14.55 26.01 33.77
CA SER A 640 14.11 26.70 34.98
C SER A 640 12.87 27.58 34.75
N ARG A 641 12.51 27.86 33.50
CA ARG A 641 11.30 28.61 33.13
C ARG A 641 10.13 27.69 32.74
N ALA A 642 10.38 26.39 32.58
CA ALA A 642 9.37 25.44 32.15
C ALA A 642 8.45 25.06 33.30
N LEU A 643 7.20 25.54 33.26
CA LEU A 643 6.21 25.29 34.32
C LEU A 643 5.91 23.80 34.49
N CYS A 644 5.93 23.02 33.41
CA CYS A 644 5.73 21.57 33.47
C CYS A 644 6.81 20.85 34.30
N LEU A 645 8.07 21.28 34.22
CA LEU A 645 9.16 20.70 35.02
C LEU A 645 9.07 21.09 36.49
N LYS A 646 8.68 22.35 36.77
CA LYS A 646 8.42 22.80 38.15
C LYS A 646 7.29 22.02 38.81
N LEU A 647 6.20 21.81 38.09
CA LEU A 647 5.05 21.05 38.59
C LEU A 647 5.36 19.56 38.76
N ALA A 648 6.25 19.02 37.93
CA ALA A 648 6.68 17.62 38.02
C ALA A 648 7.81 17.38 39.05
N GLY A 649 8.41 18.42 39.62
CA GLY A 649 9.54 18.30 40.55
C GLY A 649 10.85 17.86 39.88
N THR A 650 11.01 18.08 38.57
CA THR A 650 12.18 17.68 37.78
C THR A 650 12.85 18.87 37.09
N PRO A 651 13.36 19.87 37.85
CA PRO A 651 13.84 21.14 37.30
C PRO A 651 15.05 20.99 36.36
N ASP A 652 15.84 19.92 36.50
CA ASP A 652 17.08 19.69 35.75
C ASP A 652 16.89 18.84 34.48
N ALA A 653 15.64 18.55 34.08
CA ALA A 653 15.39 17.77 32.87
C ALA A 653 15.79 18.54 31.60
N ASP A 654 16.36 17.83 30.63
CA ASP A 654 16.85 18.38 29.37
C ASP A 654 15.75 18.52 28.29
N ARG A 655 14.51 18.12 28.59
CA ARG A 655 13.35 18.20 27.68
C ARG A 655 12.06 18.57 28.43
N PRO A 656 11.10 19.26 27.78
CA PRO A 656 9.84 19.63 28.41
C PRO A 656 8.87 18.44 28.50
N LEU A 657 8.10 18.39 29.60
CA LEU A 657 6.97 17.47 29.76
C LEU A 657 5.71 18.08 29.12
N LEU A 658 5.59 18.01 27.78
CA LEU A 658 4.50 18.65 27.03
C LEU A 658 3.09 18.21 27.47
N GLY A 659 2.91 16.94 27.85
CA GLY A 659 1.62 16.42 28.33
C GLY A 659 1.17 17.03 29.67
N MET A 660 2.08 17.63 30.43
CA MET A 660 1.80 18.34 31.69
C MET A 660 1.90 19.87 31.53
N CYS A 661 2.00 20.37 30.30
CA CYS A 661 2.19 21.80 30.05
C CYS A 661 0.89 22.57 30.28
N ASP A 662 0.86 23.43 31.30
CA ASP A 662 -0.15 24.50 31.43
C ASP A 662 0.28 25.68 30.55
N SER A 663 -0.03 25.57 29.25
CA SER A 663 0.44 26.51 28.22
C SER A 663 -0.18 27.90 28.31
N ALA A 664 -1.29 28.06 29.04
CA ALA A 664 -1.88 29.36 29.34
C ALA A 664 -1.06 30.16 30.38
N ARG A 665 -0.18 29.50 31.14
CA ARG A 665 0.64 30.11 32.20
C ARG A 665 2.15 29.97 31.98
N CYS A 666 2.57 29.00 31.17
CA CYS A 666 3.98 28.73 30.93
C CYS A 666 4.63 29.88 30.12
N PRO A 667 5.69 30.53 30.63
CA PRO A 667 6.32 31.69 29.98
C PRO A 667 7.11 31.33 28.70
N GLN A 668 7.19 30.04 28.34
CA GLN A 668 7.83 29.54 27.12
C GLN A 668 6.83 29.00 26.10
N ALA A 669 5.53 29.11 26.38
CA ALA A 669 4.47 28.65 25.50
C ALA A 669 3.92 29.80 24.64
N THR A 670 3.71 29.53 23.36
CA THR A 670 3.02 30.44 22.43
C THR A 670 1.84 29.75 21.78
N HIS A 671 0.76 30.49 21.58
CA HIS A 671 -0.44 30.09 20.85
C HIS A 671 -0.46 30.75 19.48
N HIS A 672 -1.09 30.06 18.53
CA HIS A 672 -1.06 30.38 17.10
C HIS A 672 -2.40 29.97 16.50
N ALA A 673 -2.74 30.45 15.30
CA ALA A 673 -4.01 30.14 14.64
C ALA A 673 -4.28 28.62 14.54
N CYS A 674 -3.24 27.82 14.30
CA CYS A 674 -3.34 26.36 14.24
C CYS A 674 -3.77 25.70 15.57
N HIS A 675 -3.57 26.38 16.71
CA HIS A 675 -3.94 25.88 18.04
C HIS A 675 -5.40 26.20 18.41
N ARG A 676 -6.04 27.13 17.69
CA ARG A 676 -7.42 27.57 17.95
C ARG A 676 -8.42 26.40 18.04
N PRO A 677 -8.42 25.40 17.13
CA PRO A 677 -9.38 24.30 17.20
C PRO A 677 -9.26 23.47 18.49
N ALA A 678 -8.04 23.27 19.00
CA ALA A 678 -7.82 22.52 20.24
C ALA A 678 -8.42 23.26 21.46
N TRP A 679 -8.23 24.57 21.53
CA TRP A 679 -8.82 25.41 22.58
C TRP A 679 -10.33 25.55 22.44
N ALA A 680 -10.86 25.60 21.22
CA ALA A 680 -12.30 25.62 20.97
C ALA A 680 -12.95 24.32 21.44
N ALA A 681 -12.35 23.16 21.11
CA ALA A 681 -12.81 21.87 21.60
C ALA A 681 -12.75 21.76 23.13
N SER A 682 -11.67 22.26 23.76
CA SER A 682 -11.57 22.32 25.23
C SER A 682 -12.68 23.17 25.85
N ALA A 683 -12.97 24.35 25.28
CA ALA A 683 -14.03 25.23 25.75
C ALA A 683 -15.42 24.59 25.61
N GLU A 684 -15.74 23.99 24.46
CA GLU A 684 -17.04 23.35 24.23
C GLU A 684 -17.25 22.10 25.10
N ASN A 685 -16.21 21.29 25.29
CA ASN A 685 -16.26 20.17 26.22
C ASN A 685 -16.53 20.66 27.66
N THR A 686 -15.81 21.70 28.11
CA THR A 686 -15.98 22.26 29.46
C THR A 686 -17.39 22.83 29.65
N LYS A 687 -17.97 23.50 28.63
CA LYS A 687 -19.38 23.96 28.67
C LYS A 687 -20.36 22.81 28.81
N THR A 688 -20.13 21.72 28.07
CA THR A 688 -20.99 20.53 28.11
C THR A 688 -20.93 19.88 29.50
N PHE A 689 -19.75 19.77 30.11
CA PHE A 689 -19.59 19.28 31.48
C PHE A 689 -20.23 20.21 32.51
N LEU A 690 -20.10 21.53 32.37
CA LEU A 690 -20.78 22.49 33.26
C LEU A 690 -22.31 22.32 33.23
N GLY A 691 -22.87 22.02 32.05
CA GLY A 691 -24.30 21.77 31.87
C GLY A 691 -24.80 20.45 32.48
N SER A 692 -23.92 19.46 32.67
CA SER A 692 -24.27 18.17 33.26
C SER A 692 -24.05 18.09 34.78
N LEU A 693 -23.42 19.11 35.41
CA LEU A 693 -23.19 19.14 36.85
C LEU A 693 -24.47 19.37 37.67
N GLY A 694 -24.66 18.56 38.71
CA GLY A 694 -25.77 18.70 39.67
C GLY A 694 -25.62 19.90 40.60
N ARG A 695 -26.74 20.36 41.20
CA ARG A 695 -26.78 21.58 42.05
C ARG A 695 -25.87 21.53 43.31
N GLY A 696 -25.45 20.35 43.75
CA GLY A 696 -24.59 20.16 44.94
C GLY A 696 -23.08 20.31 44.69
N GLN A 697 -22.61 20.32 43.44
CA GLN A 697 -21.18 20.27 43.09
C GLN A 697 -20.57 21.69 42.95
N LYS A 698 -20.70 22.53 43.98
CA LYS A 698 -20.29 23.95 43.93
C LYS A 698 -18.81 24.16 43.63
N THR A 699 -17.92 23.37 44.26
CA THR A 699 -16.46 23.47 44.07
C THR A 699 -16.04 23.10 42.65
N GLU A 700 -16.63 22.04 42.10
CA GLU A 700 -16.32 21.57 40.75
C GLU A 700 -16.86 22.52 39.68
N ARG A 701 -18.05 23.09 39.91
CA ARG A 701 -18.59 24.16 39.06
C ARG A 701 -17.65 25.37 39.01
N ALA A 702 -17.19 25.87 40.16
CA ALA A 702 -16.26 27.00 40.21
C ALA A 702 -14.92 26.68 39.51
N ARG A 703 -14.41 25.44 39.64
CA ARG A 703 -13.20 24.99 38.94
C ARG A 703 -13.38 25.00 37.42
N LEU A 704 -14.46 24.43 36.92
CA LEU A 704 -14.75 24.37 35.47
C LEU A 704 -15.11 25.74 34.89
N GLU A 705 -15.76 26.63 35.65
CA GLU A 705 -15.98 28.02 35.24
C GLU A 705 -14.65 28.77 35.06
N ALA A 706 -13.71 28.59 35.98
CA ALA A 706 -12.37 29.16 35.86
C ALA A 706 -11.56 28.57 34.70
N GLU A 707 -11.75 27.27 34.41
CA GLU A 707 -11.13 26.59 33.26
C GLU A 707 -11.73 27.08 31.93
N LEU A 708 -13.05 27.20 31.85
CA LEU A 708 -13.74 27.75 30.68
C LEU A 708 -13.32 29.20 30.41
N ALA A 709 -13.29 30.05 31.43
CA ALA A 709 -12.84 31.43 31.32
C ALA A 709 -11.38 31.50 30.82
N ARG A 710 -10.52 30.57 31.25
CA ARG A 710 -9.14 30.47 30.76
C ARG A 710 -9.10 30.11 29.27
N SER A 711 -9.81 29.06 28.85
CA SER A 711 -9.85 28.65 27.44
C SER A 711 -10.45 29.73 26.54
N GLN A 712 -11.48 30.44 27.01
CA GLN A 712 -12.06 31.58 26.29
C GLN A 712 -11.08 32.75 26.14
N ARG A 713 -10.33 33.10 27.20
CA ARG A 713 -9.28 34.13 27.09
C ARG A 713 -8.23 33.76 26.05
N VAL A 714 -7.74 32.52 26.06
CA VAL A 714 -6.76 32.06 25.07
C VAL A 714 -7.33 32.12 23.65
N LEU A 715 -8.59 31.73 23.44
CA LEU A 715 -9.26 31.88 22.14
C LEU A 715 -9.33 33.35 21.70
N SER A 716 -9.75 34.25 22.58
CA SER A 716 -9.80 35.69 22.28
C SER A 716 -8.41 36.25 21.97
N GLU A 717 -7.36 35.82 22.67
CA GLU A 717 -5.99 36.24 22.40
C GLU A 717 -5.47 35.72 21.05
N ILE A 718 -5.78 34.47 20.68
CA ILE A 718 -5.45 33.93 19.35
C ILE A 718 -6.19 34.69 18.25
N ASP A 719 -7.48 34.95 18.43
CA ASP A 719 -8.32 35.64 17.45
C ASP A 719 -7.88 37.11 17.28
N ALA A 720 -7.55 37.79 18.38
CA ALA A 720 -7.02 39.15 18.35
C ALA A 720 -5.67 39.23 17.64
N ALA A 721 -4.77 38.27 17.89
CA ALA A 721 -3.44 38.24 17.28
C ALA A 721 -3.46 37.87 15.79
N ALA A 722 -4.55 37.25 15.31
CA ALA A 722 -4.78 37.00 13.89
C ALA A 722 -5.42 38.20 13.15
N GLY A 723 -6.03 39.14 13.87
CA GLY A 723 -6.82 40.25 13.31
C GLY A 723 -6.07 41.54 12.97
N THR A 724 -4.75 41.63 13.19
CA THR A 724 -3.93 42.84 12.94
C THR A 724 -3.34 42.94 11.53
N ALA A 725 -3.99 42.35 10.51
CA ALA A 725 -3.66 42.63 9.12
C ALA A 725 -4.16 44.04 8.75
N PRO A 726 -3.33 44.97 8.22
CA PRO A 726 -3.82 46.26 7.79
C PRO A 726 -4.82 46.08 6.64
N HIS A 727 -6.04 46.58 6.84
CA HIS A 727 -6.91 46.92 5.72
C HIS A 727 -6.20 48.00 4.91
N GLY A 728 -5.58 47.61 3.80
CA GLY A 728 -5.16 48.56 2.77
C GLY A 728 -6.41 49.19 2.17
N GLU A 729 -6.58 50.48 2.43
CA GLU A 729 -7.43 51.36 1.64
C GLU A 729 -6.80 51.54 0.24
N ASN A 730 -7.64 51.32 -0.79
CA ASN A 730 -7.45 51.50 -2.24
C ASN A 730 -6.52 50.56 -3.00
#